data_AF-A0A369GMZ1-F1
#
_entry.id   AF-A0A369GMZ1-F1
#
_cell.length_a   1.000
_cell.length_b   1.000
_cell.length_c   1.000
_cell.angle_alpha   90.00
_cell.angle_beta   90.00
_cell.angle_gamma   90.00
#
_symmetry.space_group_name_H-M   'P 1'
#
loop_
_entity.id
_entity.type
_entity.pdbx_description
1 polymer ?
#
loop_
_entity_poly.entity_id
_entity_poly.type
_entity_poly.pdbx_seq_one_letter_code
_entity_poly.pdbx_strand_id
1 'polypeptide(L)'
;MLRLLLAACLLGLSFRDKRVDAANSREGQTSNKFAAACPNYATYASVPHPPLSTGKLALPFQRPDPQCRTFSSQEIERVIKEVTSRMKDPDLARLFENTFPSTTDTTVKFHTTGKDNGLVRTDGFHYARDEGAWEGPQSFITTGDIVAEWLRDSTNQLRPYLSLAKKDPAIFDLVLGAINTQSEYVIESPYCNAFQPPPISKLPVSSNGQDDAVHPIYEPSAVFECKYELDSLAHFLALANDFYDHTASTKFANQRWLLAVETVLDVLTKQSRPTFDPETGAYVRNDYTFQRTTNVGTETLGLSGVGNPLNGGTGLVRSAFRPSDDATILGFFIPANAMISVELGRTSKILQAVGKASLAKTVQKWSEQIRAGVLEHGVVKHKKYGKVFAYEVDGYGSSILMDDANFPSLLALPIMGFCDAKDSVYQSTRKMILDRQGNPYFLSGKEFQGIGGPHIGLRNAWPMSVLMQAQTSDNDDEIKKCLDLVLKSSRLGLVHESVDVDHVRQYTRSWFAWANGVFAVTILDLAKRKPHLIFGPGAAPPTAPMTSPPRRLINLLRGWPSPSVLPAGLLSAACQRVLADPDSSTPVLQYGPDRGYQPLREALASWLGRRYGVEPEAERICITGGASQSLACILQSFTDPSFTRAVWIVEPCYHLACGIFEDAGFGARLRAAPGDEEGVDVDGLERRMTEMDNEVMPQVKPQPLKVPGPTRKSYKHVIYCVATCSNPSGITMSLRRRESLIRLARAHDALIISDDVYDFLTWPLQGDARSGALIPPRLCDIDLASSDNPFGNAVSNGSFSKIVGPGMRTGWVEGSTAFVRGLGDTASTLSGGAASQFCAAVLADLVMNGELERHIEDQLRPSLQRRHRNIMDSIRKHLAPLGITARDDEAWYGGYFVWLSATTKTPLPPPKLIAEAAMRDANLVIGPGTMFEVRGDDRRKRFEAEIRLCFAWEEEDALVEGVERLGLLLKRMRDDKEYYDDLLATFSKGANLDEYK
;
A
#
# COMPACT_ATOMS: atom_id res chain seq x y z
N MET A 1 -12.49 -65.50 44.86
CA MET A 1 -13.29 -64.26 44.93
C MET A 1 -13.39 -63.64 43.53
N LEU A 2 -13.93 -64.44 42.61
CA LEU A 2 -13.93 -64.21 41.17
C LEU A 2 -15.32 -64.64 40.68
N ARG A 3 -16.36 -63.97 41.19
CA ARG A 3 -17.78 -64.20 40.82
C ARG A 3 -18.77 -63.13 41.33
N LEU A 4 -18.30 -61.99 41.86
CA LEU A 4 -19.17 -60.92 42.40
C LEU A 4 -18.92 -59.52 41.81
N LEU A 5 -18.04 -59.40 40.81
CA LEU A 5 -17.73 -58.13 40.13
C LEU A 5 -18.43 -57.95 38.77
N LEU A 6 -19.39 -58.83 38.43
CA LEU A 6 -20.04 -58.87 37.11
C LEU A 6 -21.51 -58.41 37.10
N ALA A 7 -21.98 -57.71 38.15
CA ALA A 7 -23.40 -57.34 38.29
C ALA A 7 -23.70 -55.83 38.51
N ALA A 8 -22.73 -54.93 38.37
CA ALA A 8 -22.95 -53.48 38.58
C ALA A 8 -22.71 -52.63 37.30
N CYS A 9 -22.92 -53.22 36.12
CA CYS A 9 -22.96 -52.51 34.83
C CYS A 9 -24.38 -52.09 34.39
N LEU A 10 -25.38 -52.08 35.29
CA LEU A 10 -26.73 -51.62 34.99
C LEU A 10 -27.25 -50.82 36.19
N LEU A 11 -27.68 -49.58 35.93
CA LEU A 11 -28.30 -48.58 36.84
C LEU A 11 -27.34 -47.60 37.55
N GLY A 12 -27.06 -46.48 36.87
CA GLY A 12 -26.55 -45.25 37.47
C GLY A 12 -27.42 -44.06 37.08
N LEU A 13 -28.65 -44.03 37.60
CA LEU A 13 -29.59 -42.92 37.46
C LEU A 13 -29.12 -41.70 38.29
N SER A 14 -28.96 -40.57 37.60
CA SER A 14 -29.24 -39.19 38.01
C SER A 14 -29.52 -38.93 39.50
N PHE A 15 -28.58 -38.27 40.19
CA PHE A 15 -28.93 -37.29 41.23
C PHE A 15 -28.79 -35.88 40.65
N ARG A 16 -29.95 -35.29 40.35
CA ARG A 16 -30.13 -33.87 40.02
C ARG A 16 -29.93 -33.05 41.30
N ASP A 17 -28.97 -32.14 41.29
CA ASP A 17 -28.96 -31.04 42.25
C ASP A 17 -29.88 -29.92 41.72
N LYS A 18 -31.12 -29.92 42.22
CA LYS A 18 -32.08 -28.83 42.02
C LYS A 18 -31.74 -27.71 43.00
N ARG A 19 -30.92 -26.74 42.60
CA ARG A 19 -30.82 -25.47 43.34
C ARG A 19 -30.12 -24.33 42.58
N VAL A 20 -30.48 -24.09 41.32
CA VAL A 20 -30.21 -22.81 40.65
C VAL A 20 -31.36 -22.45 39.71
N ASP A 21 -32.58 -22.33 40.25
CA ASP A 21 -33.73 -21.81 39.50
C ASP A 21 -34.58 -20.98 40.47
N ALA A 22 -34.23 -19.70 40.65
CA ALA A 22 -35.13 -18.59 41.02
C ALA A 22 -34.34 -17.39 41.55
N ALA A 23 -33.78 -16.57 40.65
CA ALA A 23 -33.56 -15.14 40.90
C ALA A 23 -33.11 -14.46 39.60
N ASN A 24 -34.07 -14.12 38.73
CA ASN A 24 -33.95 -12.99 37.80
C ASN A 24 -35.29 -12.79 37.09
N SER A 25 -36.21 -12.11 37.79
CA SER A 25 -37.35 -11.46 37.16
C SER A 25 -37.43 -10.04 37.68
N ARG A 26 -37.01 -9.08 36.85
CA ARG A 26 -37.63 -7.75 36.62
C ARG A 26 -36.60 -6.77 36.05
N GLU A 27 -36.64 -6.62 34.72
CA GLU A 27 -37.03 -5.39 33.98
C GLU A 27 -36.39 -5.39 32.58
N GLY A 28 -37.23 -5.44 31.54
CA GLY A 28 -36.88 -4.83 30.24
C GLY A 28 -36.37 -5.68 29.08
N GLN A 29 -36.38 -7.02 29.11
CA GLN A 29 -36.11 -7.84 27.90
C GLN A 29 -37.21 -8.88 27.70
N THR A 30 -37.83 -8.88 26.51
CA THR A 30 -38.67 -9.99 26.04
C THR A 30 -37.85 -11.27 26.09
N SER A 31 -38.14 -12.15 27.05
CA SER A 31 -37.48 -13.43 27.21
C SER A 31 -37.70 -14.27 25.94
N ASN A 32 -36.66 -14.40 25.15
CA ASN A 32 -36.69 -15.17 23.91
C ASN A 32 -36.73 -16.66 24.28
N LYS A 33 -37.94 -17.23 24.42
CA LYS A 33 -38.17 -18.66 24.75
C LYS A 33 -37.41 -19.64 23.82
N PHE A 34 -37.00 -19.19 22.64
CA PHE A 34 -36.25 -19.97 21.66
C PHE A 34 -34.77 -20.16 21.99
N ALA A 35 -34.11 -19.23 22.69
CA ALA A 35 -32.68 -19.34 23.01
C ALA A 35 -32.37 -20.54 23.92
N ALA A 36 -33.30 -20.89 24.81
CA ALA A 36 -33.20 -22.07 25.68
C ALA A 36 -33.38 -23.41 24.94
N ALA A 37 -33.88 -23.39 23.69
CA ALA A 37 -34.09 -24.57 22.86
C ALA A 37 -32.92 -24.85 21.91
N CYS A 38 -31.95 -23.95 21.79
CA CYS A 38 -30.78 -24.12 20.94
C CYS A 38 -29.83 -25.17 21.52
N PRO A 39 -29.40 -26.18 20.73
CA PRO A 39 -28.49 -27.20 21.22
C PRO A 39 -27.10 -26.63 21.51
N ASN A 40 -26.39 -27.23 22.46
CA ASN A 40 -24.97 -26.95 22.63
C ASN A 40 -24.23 -27.34 21.33
N TYR A 41 -23.54 -26.37 20.73
CA TYR A 41 -22.94 -26.57 19.42
C TYR A 41 -21.75 -27.54 19.43
N ALA A 42 -21.01 -27.66 20.54
CA ALA A 42 -19.93 -28.64 20.66
C ALA A 42 -20.47 -30.08 20.53
N THR A 43 -21.61 -30.36 21.17
CA THR A 43 -22.32 -31.64 21.02
C THR A 43 -22.94 -31.76 19.62
N TYR A 44 -23.55 -30.70 19.09
CA TYR A 44 -24.16 -30.69 17.76
C TYR A 44 -23.15 -31.04 16.66
N ALA A 45 -21.98 -30.40 16.66
CA ALA A 45 -20.92 -30.60 15.67
C ALA A 45 -20.28 -32.00 15.71
N SER A 46 -20.49 -32.77 16.78
CA SER A 46 -19.92 -34.12 16.95
C SER A 46 -20.69 -35.23 16.22
N VAL A 47 -21.86 -34.93 15.65
CA VAL A 47 -22.73 -35.90 14.98
C VAL A 47 -23.21 -35.38 13.61
N PRO A 48 -23.56 -36.27 12.66
CA PRO A 48 -24.04 -35.86 11.34
C PRO A 48 -25.52 -35.46 11.36
N HIS A 49 -25.88 -34.39 10.63
CA HIS A 49 -27.27 -33.92 10.48
C HIS A 49 -27.73 -33.87 9.01
N PRO A 50 -28.98 -34.24 8.71
CA PRO A 50 -29.57 -34.04 7.39
C PRO A 50 -29.91 -32.56 7.13
N PRO A 51 -30.05 -32.14 5.85
CA PRO A 51 -29.87 -32.94 4.65
C PRO A 51 -28.38 -33.14 4.31
N LEU A 52 -27.99 -34.38 4.00
CA LEU A 52 -26.65 -34.69 3.50
C LEU A 52 -26.46 -34.08 2.10
N SER A 53 -25.22 -33.73 1.74
CA SER A 53 -24.88 -33.36 0.36
C SER A 53 -25.12 -34.53 -0.60
N THR A 54 -25.29 -34.22 -1.88
CA THR A 54 -25.50 -35.20 -2.95
C THR A 54 -24.19 -35.74 -3.54
N GLY A 55 -23.04 -35.34 -2.98
CA GLY A 55 -21.72 -35.79 -3.41
C GLY A 55 -21.40 -37.21 -2.90
N LYS A 56 -20.19 -37.69 -3.24
CA LYS A 56 -19.76 -39.07 -2.94
C LYS A 56 -19.54 -39.31 -1.44
N LEU A 57 -19.17 -38.27 -0.70
CA LEU A 57 -18.90 -38.34 0.73
C LEU A 57 -20.17 -38.13 1.57
N ALA A 58 -21.23 -37.59 0.97
CA ALA A 58 -22.50 -37.30 1.63
C ALA A 58 -22.31 -36.51 2.93
N LEU A 59 -21.54 -35.42 2.85
CA LEU A 59 -21.23 -34.57 4.00
C LEU A 59 -22.51 -34.01 4.66
N PRO A 60 -22.59 -34.05 6.00
CA PRO A 60 -23.75 -33.55 6.72
C PRO A 60 -23.82 -32.03 6.71
N PHE A 61 -25.02 -31.51 6.99
CA PHE A 61 -25.22 -30.10 7.29
C PHE A 61 -24.79 -29.81 8.73
N GLN A 62 -24.09 -28.70 8.96
CA GLN A 62 -23.55 -28.36 10.29
C GLN A 62 -23.84 -26.94 10.75
N ARG A 63 -24.63 -26.16 10.00
CA ARG A 63 -25.01 -24.83 10.48
C ARG A 63 -26.14 -24.95 11.50
N PRO A 64 -26.13 -24.19 12.61
CA PRO A 64 -27.28 -24.09 13.49
C PRO A 64 -28.52 -23.63 12.75
N ASP A 65 -29.69 -23.92 13.34
CA ASP A 65 -30.95 -23.29 12.95
C ASP A 65 -30.75 -21.76 12.91
N PRO A 66 -31.31 -21.03 11.92
CA PRO A 66 -31.17 -19.59 11.83
C PRO A 66 -31.44 -18.82 13.13
N GLN A 67 -32.34 -19.31 13.99
CA GLN A 67 -32.66 -18.67 15.27
C GLN A 67 -31.59 -18.89 16.36
N CYS A 68 -30.70 -19.86 16.16
CA CYS A 68 -29.61 -20.21 17.08
C CYS A 68 -28.25 -19.64 16.65
N ARG A 69 -28.19 -18.93 15.52
CA ARG A 69 -26.95 -18.32 15.03
C ARG A 69 -26.59 -17.12 15.87
N THR A 70 -25.33 -17.03 16.29
CA THR A 70 -24.86 -15.99 17.22
C THR A 70 -24.72 -14.60 16.57
N PHE A 71 -24.56 -14.55 15.25
CA PHE A 71 -24.48 -13.34 14.45
C PHE A 71 -25.04 -13.65 13.05
N SER A 72 -25.69 -12.68 12.41
CA SER A 72 -26.28 -12.88 11.09
C SER A 72 -25.97 -11.70 10.15
N SER A 73 -25.70 -12.02 8.89
CA SER A 73 -25.44 -11.05 7.83
C SER A 73 -26.02 -11.56 6.52
N GLN A 74 -26.73 -10.68 5.81
CA GLN A 74 -27.25 -10.99 4.48
C GLN A 74 -26.13 -11.13 3.45
N GLU A 75 -25.03 -10.39 3.60
CA GLU A 75 -23.88 -10.50 2.70
C GLU A 75 -23.16 -11.84 2.86
N ILE A 76 -23.08 -12.39 4.07
CA ILE A 76 -22.54 -13.75 4.29
C ILE A 76 -23.41 -14.78 3.56
N GLU A 77 -24.72 -14.75 3.72
CA GLU A 77 -25.63 -15.68 3.00
C GLU A 77 -25.54 -15.52 1.48
N ARG A 78 -25.38 -14.28 1.00
CA ARG A 78 -25.20 -13.99 -0.43
C ARG A 78 -23.92 -14.64 -0.98
N VAL A 79 -22.79 -14.51 -0.27
CA VAL A 79 -21.51 -15.12 -0.67
C VAL A 79 -21.61 -16.64 -0.65
N ILE A 80 -22.22 -17.23 0.38
CA ILE A 80 -22.46 -18.68 0.45
C ILE A 80 -23.20 -19.14 -0.81
N LYS A 81 -24.33 -18.52 -1.13
CA LYS A 81 -25.14 -18.88 -2.30
C LYS A 81 -24.36 -18.71 -3.61
N GLU A 82 -23.65 -17.61 -3.78
CA GLU A 82 -22.88 -17.31 -5.00
C GLU A 82 -21.75 -18.32 -5.24
N VAL A 83 -20.97 -18.62 -4.20
CA VAL A 83 -19.84 -19.54 -4.32
C VAL A 83 -20.33 -20.98 -4.49
N THR A 84 -21.24 -21.44 -3.63
CA THR A 84 -21.70 -22.84 -3.63
C THR A 84 -22.48 -23.21 -4.88
N SER A 85 -23.32 -22.31 -5.41
CA SER A 85 -24.10 -22.58 -6.64
C SER A 85 -23.24 -22.80 -7.89
N ARG A 86 -21.96 -22.41 -7.84
CA ARG A 86 -21.01 -22.55 -8.94
C ARG A 86 -20.04 -23.71 -8.76
N MET A 87 -19.94 -24.26 -7.55
CA MET A 87 -19.06 -25.38 -7.27
C MET A 87 -19.55 -26.65 -7.98
N LYS A 88 -18.60 -27.38 -8.57
CA LYS A 88 -18.91 -28.64 -9.26
C LYS A 88 -19.04 -29.82 -8.32
N ASP A 89 -18.26 -29.83 -7.25
CA ASP A 89 -18.31 -30.87 -6.23
C ASP A 89 -19.33 -30.47 -5.13
N PRO A 90 -20.46 -31.20 -5.00
CA PRO A 90 -21.45 -30.90 -3.97
C PRO A 90 -20.95 -31.08 -2.54
N ASP A 91 -19.97 -31.96 -2.31
CA ASP A 91 -19.36 -32.13 -0.98
C ASP A 91 -18.49 -30.93 -0.63
N LEU A 92 -17.72 -30.42 -1.60
CA LEU A 92 -16.93 -29.19 -1.40
C LEU A 92 -17.84 -27.98 -1.15
N ALA A 93 -18.95 -27.89 -1.89
CA ALA A 93 -19.96 -26.85 -1.68
C ALA A 93 -20.56 -26.93 -0.28
N ARG A 94 -20.91 -28.13 0.18
CA ARG A 94 -21.43 -28.34 1.55
C ARG A 94 -20.41 -27.98 2.61
N LEU A 95 -19.14 -28.36 2.43
CA LEU A 95 -18.09 -28.01 3.37
C LEU A 95 -17.95 -26.49 3.46
N PHE A 96 -17.87 -25.77 2.32
CA PHE A 96 -17.80 -24.31 2.31
C PHE A 96 -19.03 -23.64 2.96
N GLU A 97 -20.23 -24.15 2.69
CA GLU A 97 -21.46 -23.68 3.31
C GLU A 97 -21.44 -23.81 4.83
N ASN A 98 -20.91 -24.92 5.36
CA ASN A 98 -20.81 -25.14 6.80
C ASN A 98 -19.68 -24.29 7.43
N THR A 99 -18.54 -24.16 6.76
CA THR A 99 -17.33 -23.59 7.36
C THR A 99 -17.22 -22.08 7.23
N PHE A 100 -17.64 -21.49 6.10
CA PHE A 100 -17.51 -20.05 5.88
C PHE A 100 -18.24 -19.22 6.94
N PRO A 101 -19.50 -19.52 7.34
CA PRO A 101 -20.16 -18.80 8.41
C PRO A 101 -19.91 -19.38 9.81
N SER A 102 -19.01 -20.35 9.99
CA SER A 102 -18.88 -21.10 11.25
C SER A 102 -18.63 -20.18 12.45
N THR A 103 -17.77 -19.17 12.31
CA THR A 103 -17.53 -18.14 13.34
C THR A 103 -18.80 -17.35 13.64
N THR A 104 -19.42 -16.74 12.64
CA THR A 104 -20.62 -15.89 12.85
C THR A 104 -21.81 -16.68 13.36
N ASP A 105 -21.96 -17.93 12.93
CA ASP A 105 -23.05 -18.79 13.35
C ASP A 105 -22.88 -19.25 14.81
N THR A 106 -21.65 -19.35 15.36
CA THR A 106 -21.42 -20.11 16.60
C THR A 106 -20.51 -19.49 17.66
N THR A 107 -19.58 -18.60 17.31
CA THR A 107 -18.52 -18.13 18.22
C THR A 107 -18.58 -16.66 18.60
N VAL A 108 -19.45 -15.86 17.98
CA VAL A 108 -19.68 -14.46 18.38
C VAL A 108 -20.51 -14.45 19.67
N LYS A 109 -19.87 -14.67 20.82
CA LYS A 109 -20.59 -14.85 22.10
C LYS A 109 -21.11 -13.55 22.69
N PHE A 110 -20.46 -12.44 22.37
CA PHE A 110 -20.94 -11.12 22.73
C PHE A 110 -20.58 -10.12 21.63
N HIS A 111 -21.51 -9.23 21.29
CA HIS A 111 -21.28 -8.12 20.37
C HIS A 111 -22.20 -6.95 20.74
N THR A 112 -21.64 -5.74 20.81
CA THR A 112 -22.40 -4.49 20.92
C THR A 112 -21.84 -3.46 19.93
N THR A 113 -22.68 -2.50 19.55
CA THR A 113 -22.32 -1.36 18.68
C THR A 113 -21.87 -0.12 19.45
N GLY A 114 -21.81 -0.20 20.79
CA GLY A 114 -21.46 0.94 21.66
C GLY A 114 -22.59 1.95 21.89
N LYS A 115 -23.82 1.66 21.45
CA LYS A 115 -25.03 2.43 21.79
C LYS A 115 -25.74 1.91 23.05
N ASP A 116 -25.37 0.71 23.50
CA ASP A 116 -25.92 0.05 24.68
C ASP A 116 -25.14 0.51 25.93
N ASN A 117 -25.20 1.80 26.24
CA ASN A 117 -24.49 2.42 27.37
C ASN A 117 -25.15 2.09 28.73
N GLY A 118 -25.30 0.80 29.05
CA GLY A 118 -25.52 0.38 30.41
C GLY A 118 -24.28 0.71 31.23
N LEU A 119 -24.35 1.80 32.02
CA LEU A 119 -23.35 2.21 33.02
C LEU A 119 -22.53 1.02 33.54
N VAL A 120 -21.25 0.98 33.17
CA VAL A 120 -20.28 0.04 33.74
C VAL A 120 -20.09 0.48 35.20
N ARG A 121 -20.85 -0.11 36.13
CA ARG A 121 -20.51 -0.04 37.55
C ARG A 121 -19.37 -1.05 37.74
N THR A 122 -18.15 -0.54 37.84
CA THR A 122 -17.02 -1.30 38.39
C THR A 122 -17.26 -1.43 39.90
N ASP A 123 -17.94 -2.50 40.29
CA ASP A 123 -18.18 -2.83 41.68
C ASP A 123 -16.88 -3.41 42.28
N GLY A 124 -16.05 -2.55 42.86
CA GLY A 124 -15.07 -2.95 43.88
C GLY A 124 -13.63 -3.14 43.39
N PHE A 125 -12.74 -2.38 44.03
CA PHE A 125 -11.26 -2.44 44.05
C PHE A 125 -10.50 -1.77 42.89
N HIS A 126 -10.10 -0.53 43.19
CA HIS A 126 -9.04 0.30 42.62
C HIS A 126 -8.22 -0.22 41.43
N TYR A 127 -8.61 0.18 40.23
CA TYR A 127 -7.67 0.80 39.28
C TYR A 127 -8.20 2.21 38.95
N ALA A 128 -7.30 3.17 38.79
CA ALA A 128 -7.65 4.54 38.44
C ALA A 128 -8.60 4.55 37.23
N ARG A 129 -9.54 5.51 37.17
CA ARG A 129 -10.44 5.70 36.01
C ARG A 129 -9.63 5.65 34.71
N ASP A 130 -9.66 4.52 34.02
CA ASP A 130 -8.98 4.35 32.73
C ASP A 130 -9.93 4.89 31.65
N GLU A 131 -9.83 6.19 31.43
CA GLU A 131 -10.71 6.96 30.55
C GLU A 131 -10.73 6.33 29.15
N GLY A 132 -11.94 6.03 28.64
CA GLY A 132 -12.12 5.41 27.31
C GLY A 132 -12.13 3.88 27.28
N ALA A 133 -11.87 3.19 28.39
CA ALA A 133 -11.86 1.72 28.42
C ALA A 133 -13.26 1.14 28.13
N TRP A 134 -13.30 0.12 27.27
CA TRP A 134 -14.54 -0.58 26.85
C TRP A 134 -15.60 0.30 26.16
N GLU A 135 -15.22 1.49 25.69
CA GLU A 135 -16.12 2.36 24.91
C GLU A 135 -16.27 1.89 23.44
N GLY A 136 -17.40 2.24 22.82
CA GLY A 136 -17.67 1.93 21.42
C GLY A 136 -18.08 0.47 21.17
N PRO A 137 -18.05 0.01 19.90
CA PRO A 137 -18.30 -1.39 19.57
C PRO A 137 -17.32 -2.32 20.27
N GLN A 138 -17.79 -3.48 20.72
CA GLN A 138 -17.00 -4.51 21.38
C GLN A 138 -17.50 -5.89 20.94
N SER A 139 -16.60 -6.83 20.67
CA SER A 139 -16.94 -8.16 20.15
C SER A 139 -16.04 -9.21 20.79
N PHE A 140 -16.66 -10.21 21.44
CA PHE A 140 -15.97 -11.34 22.04
C PHE A 140 -16.18 -12.59 21.19
N ILE A 141 -15.09 -13.12 20.66
CA ILE A 141 -15.08 -14.23 19.70
C ILE A 141 -14.35 -15.42 20.30
N THR A 142 -15.11 -16.47 20.64
CA THR A 142 -14.52 -17.66 21.26
C THR A 142 -13.88 -18.58 20.23
N THR A 143 -12.92 -19.41 20.64
CA THR A 143 -12.25 -20.38 19.72
C THR A 143 -13.19 -21.49 19.23
N GLY A 144 -14.23 -21.78 20.04
CA GLY A 144 -15.26 -22.76 19.76
C GLY A 144 -15.76 -23.40 21.04
N ASP A 145 -15.36 -24.64 21.27
CA ASP A 145 -15.68 -25.48 22.43
C ASP A 145 -15.18 -24.93 23.78
N ILE A 146 -14.31 -23.92 23.76
CA ILE A 146 -13.79 -23.21 24.93
C ILE A 146 -14.37 -21.79 24.96
N VAL A 147 -14.93 -21.38 26.11
CA VAL A 147 -15.49 -20.03 26.31
C VAL A 147 -14.38 -19.07 26.75
N ALA A 148 -13.41 -18.85 25.87
CA ALA A 148 -12.33 -17.89 25.99
C ALA A 148 -11.90 -17.42 24.59
N GLU A 149 -11.31 -16.23 24.51
CA GLU A 149 -10.84 -15.63 23.27
C GLU A 149 -9.32 -15.64 23.21
N TRP A 150 -8.77 -16.27 22.18
CA TRP A 150 -7.37 -16.12 21.81
C TRP A 150 -7.24 -15.01 20.78
N LEU A 151 -6.26 -14.12 20.96
CA LEU A 151 -5.99 -13.04 19.99
C LEU A 151 -5.70 -13.60 18.59
N ARG A 152 -4.97 -14.71 18.51
CA ARG A 152 -4.68 -15.43 17.27
C ARG A 152 -5.96 -15.96 16.60
N ASP A 153 -6.75 -16.72 17.36
CA ASP A 153 -7.91 -17.42 16.84
C ASP A 153 -8.99 -16.42 16.38
N SER A 154 -9.33 -15.42 17.20
CA SER A 154 -10.36 -14.45 16.85
C SER A 154 -10.01 -13.64 15.60
N THR A 155 -8.74 -13.27 15.44
CA THR A 155 -8.24 -12.63 14.21
C THR A 155 -8.43 -13.53 12.99
N ASN A 156 -7.97 -14.79 13.05
CA ASN A 156 -8.07 -15.70 11.90
C ASN A 156 -9.50 -16.16 11.62
N GLN A 157 -10.36 -16.23 12.65
CA GLN A 157 -11.78 -16.53 12.54
C GLN A 157 -12.57 -15.43 11.81
N LEU A 158 -12.16 -14.16 11.95
CA LEU A 158 -12.81 -13.01 11.32
C LEU A 158 -12.27 -12.70 9.92
N ARG A 159 -11.06 -13.17 9.60
CA ARG A 159 -10.38 -12.93 8.30
C ARG A 159 -11.24 -13.21 7.05
N PRO A 160 -12.07 -14.27 6.98
CA PRO A 160 -12.93 -14.52 5.82
C PRO A 160 -13.95 -13.40 5.52
N TYR A 161 -14.30 -12.58 6.51
CA TYR A 161 -15.37 -11.58 6.40
C TYR A 161 -14.88 -10.16 6.14
N LEU A 162 -13.58 -9.90 6.23
CA LEU A 162 -13.01 -8.55 6.14
C LEU A 162 -13.34 -7.83 4.83
N SER A 163 -13.38 -8.56 3.70
CA SER A 163 -13.78 -7.98 2.42
C SER A 163 -15.25 -7.53 2.37
N LEU A 164 -16.08 -8.04 3.28
CA LEU A 164 -17.51 -7.69 3.39
C LEU A 164 -17.76 -6.49 4.30
N ALA A 165 -16.83 -6.19 5.21
CA ALA A 165 -16.96 -5.10 6.19
C ALA A 165 -17.22 -3.74 5.54
N LYS A 166 -16.67 -3.47 4.35
CA LYS A 166 -16.94 -2.20 3.63
C LYS A 166 -18.40 -2.04 3.19
N LYS A 167 -19.12 -3.14 3.00
CA LYS A 167 -20.48 -3.17 2.44
C LYS A 167 -21.55 -3.47 3.47
N ASP A 168 -21.20 -4.24 4.50
CA ASP A 168 -22.12 -4.64 5.56
C ASP A 168 -21.72 -3.94 6.86
N PRO A 169 -22.49 -2.93 7.30
CA PRO A 169 -22.22 -2.21 8.55
C PRO A 169 -22.19 -3.12 9.79
N ALA A 170 -22.94 -4.23 9.80
CA ALA A 170 -22.92 -5.15 10.93
C ALA A 170 -21.58 -5.88 11.00
N ILE A 171 -21.04 -6.34 9.86
CA ILE A 171 -19.70 -6.94 9.81
C ILE A 171 -18.63 -5.90 10.13
N PHE A 172 -18.81 -4.66 9.65
CA PHE A 172 -17.93 -3.54 9.99
C PHE A 172 -17.83 -3.35 11.51
N ASP A 173 -18.97 -3.22 12.18
CA ASP A 173 -19.02 -3.00 13.62
C ASP A 173 -18.56 -4.24 14.41
N LEU A 174 -18.81 -5.46 13.90
CA LEU A 174 -18.30 -6.71 14.48
C LEU A 174 -16.78 -6.72 14.54
N VAL A 175 -16.12 -6.43 13.41
CA VAL A 175 -14.64 -6.43 13.33
C VAL A 175 -14.05 -5.24 14.08
N LEU A 176 -14.64 -4.05 13.96
CA LEU A 176 -14.23 -2.88 14.76
C LEU A 176 -14.32 -3.20 16.26
N GLY A 177 -15.39 -3.87 16.68
CA GLY A 177 -15.56 -4.30 18.06
C GLY A 177 -14.52 -5.32 18.50
N ALA A 178 -14.12 -6.25 17.63
CA ALA A 178 -13.05 -7.20 17.94
C ALA A 178 -11.69 -6.49 18.12
N ILE A 179 -11.35 -5.52 17.27
CA ILE A 179 -10.11 -4.73 17.41
C ILE A 179 -10.12 -3.96 18.73
N ASN A 180 -11.24 -3.35 19.10
CA ASN A 180 -11.35 -2.62 20.37
C ASN A 180 -11.22 -3.58 21.57
N THR A 181 -11.89 -4.74 21.53
CA THR A 181 -11.80 -5.76 22.59
C THR A 181 -10.39 -6.29 22.75
N GLN A 182 -9.71 -6.63 21.65
CA GLN A 182 -8.30 -7.05 21.68
C GLN A 182 -7.36 -5.93 22.17
N SER A 183 -7.68 -4.65 21.93
CA SER A 183 -6.89 -3.53 22.45
C SER A 183 -6.90 -3.52 23.98
N GLU A 184 -8.06 -3.72 24.60
CA GLU A 184 -8.18 -3.79 26.06
C GLU A 184 -7.41 -4.98 26.65
N TYR A 185 -7.50 -6.15 26.02
CA TYR A 185 -6.75 -7.34 26.41
C TYR A 185 -5.23 -7.13 26.35
N VAL A 186 -4.73 -6.50 25.28
CA VAL A 186 -3.31 -6.18 25.15
C VAL A 186 -2.86 -5.16 26.21
N ILE A 187 -3.69 -4.16 26.53
CA ILE A 187 -3.36 -3.17 27.58
C ILE A 187 -3.30 -3.84 28.95
N GLU A 188 -4.27 -4.71 29.25
CA GLU A 188 -4.40 -5.35 30.56
C GLU A 188 -3.32 -6.40 30.81
N SER A 189 -3.02 -7.27 29.85
CA SER A 189 -2.10 -8.39 30.03
C SER A 189 -1.42 -8.81 28.72
N PRO A 190 -0.41 -8.05 28.24
CA PRO A 190 0.17 -8.22 26.90
C PRO A 190 1.04 -9.48 26.73
N TYR A 191 1.30 -10.21 27.81
CA TYR A 191 2.01 -11.49 27.79
C TYR A 191 1.08 -12.69 27.68
N CYS A 192 -0.24 -12.49 27.74
CA CYS A 192 -1.19 -13.59 27.77
C CYS A 192 -1.80 -13.82 26.37
N ASN A 193 -2.00 -15.10 26.01
CA ASN A 193 -2.57 -15.52 24.74
C ASN A 193 -4.11 -15.54 24.75
N ALA A 194 -4.73 -15.82 25.90
CA ALA A 194 -6.16 -16.11 26.01
C ALA A 194 -6.88 -15.33 27.11
N PHE A 195 -8.06 -14.80 26.82
CA PHE A 195 -8.81 -13.88 27.68
C PHE A 195 -10.23 -14.37 27.98
N GLN A 196 -10.70 -13.97 29.16
CA GLN A 196 -12.07 -14.17 29.63
C GLN A 196 -13.03 -13.22 28.89
N PRO A 197 -14.36 -13.47 28.95
CA PRO A 197 -15.34 -12.54 28.38
C PRO A 197 -15.17 -11.11 28.92
N PRO A 198 -15.35 -10.07 28.09
CA PRO A 198 -15.29 -8.69 28.53
C PRO A 198 -16.23 -8.44 29.71
N PRO A 199 -15.85 -7.65 30.73
CA PRO A 199 -16.71 -7.38 31.89
C PRO A 199 -18.10 -6.87 31.50
N ILE A 200 -18.17 -6.06 30.44
CA ILE A 200 -19.41 -5.50 29.89
C ILE A 200 -20.37 -6.56 29.31
N SER A 201 -19.88 -7.76 29.01
CA SER A 201 -20.69 -8.86 28.45
C SER A 201 -21.60 -9.53 29.48
N LYS A 202 -21.24 -9.43 30.77
CA LYS A 202 -21.88 -10.16 31.89
C LYS A 202 -21.91 -11.68 31.71
N LEU A 203 -21.09 -12.21 30.81
CA LEU A 203 -20.91 -13.65 30.65
C LEU A 203 -20.07 -14.19 31.83
N PRO A 204 -20.32 -15.42 32.28
CA PRO A 204 -19.52 -16.04 33.32
C PRO A 204 -18.10 -16.32 32.82
N VAL A 205 -17.11 -16.12 33.68
CA VAL A 205 -15.73 -16.55 33.44
C VAL A 205 -15.61 -18.07 33.51
N SER A 206 -14.63 -18.63 32.81
CA SER A 206 -14.34 -20.07 32.79
C SER A 206 -13.05 -20.37 33.53
N SER A 207 -12.97 -21.52 34.22
CA SER A 207 -11.70 -22.00 34.76
C SER A 207 -10.96 -22.83 33.71
N ASN A 208 -9.67 -22.60 33.55
CA ASN A 208 -8.79 -23.43 32.71
C ASN A 208 -8.34 -24.73 33.44
N GLY A 209 -8.60 -24.85 34.74
CA GLY A 209 -8.22 -26.00 35.57
C GLY A 209 -6.71 -26.19 35.77
N GLN A 210 -5.89 -25.17 35.49
CA GLN A 210 -4.44 -25.22 35.58
C GLN A 210 -3.92 -24.32 36.71
N ASP A 211 -2.88 -24.79 37.39
CA ASP A 211 -2.15 -24.04 38.41
C ASP A 211 -0.87 -23.44 37.80
N ASP A 212 -1.00 -22.22 37.27
CA ASP A 212 0.08 -21.50 36.60
C ASP A 212 0.77 -20.49 37.55
N ALA A 213 2.10 -20.53 37.58
CA ALA A 213 2.93 -19.52 38.23
C ALA A 213 3.54 -18.61 37.16
N VAL A 214 3.01 -17.39 37.04
CA VAL A 214 3.35 -16.45 35.97
C VAL A 214 3.84 -15.12 36.54
N HIS A 215 4.84 -14.54 35.88
CA HIS A 215 5.26 -13.16 36.08
C HIS A 215 5.26 -12.44 34.72
N PRO A 216 4.73 -11.20 34.61
CA PRO A 216 3.93 -10.49 35.62
C PRO A 216 2.68 -11.27 36.06
N ILE A 217 2.20 -11.01 37.28
CA ILE A 217 0.96 -11.63 37.76
C ILE A 217 -0.19 -11.05 36.94
N TYR A 218 -1.11 -11.91 36.51
CA TYR A 218 -2.32 -11.53 35.79
C TYR A 218 -3.55 -11.70 36.68
N GLU A 219 -4.66 -11.05 36.30
CA GLU A 219 -5.96 -11.16 36.96
C GLU A 219 -6.76 -12.34 36.36
N PRO A 220 -7.03 -13.42 37.11
CA PRO A 220 -7.72 -14.60 36.58
C PRO A 220 -9.16 -14.36 36.10
N SER A 221 -9.80 -13.27 36.56
CA SER A 221 -11.11 -12.87 36.06
C SER A 221 -11.08 -12.20 34.67
N ALA A 222 -9.90 -11.78 34.20
CA ALA A 222 -9.70 -11.20 32.87
C ALA A 222 -8.94 -12.10 31.91
N VAL A 223 -8.02 -12.93 32.42
CA VAL A 223 -7.17 -13.81 31.62
C VAL A 223 -7.58 -15.27 31.80
N PHE A 224 -7.72 -16.00 30.69
CA PHE A 224 -8.00 -17.43 30.69
C PHE A 224 -6.71 -18.26 30.73
N GLU A 225 -5.70 -17.88 29.95
CA GLU A 225 -4.38 -18.50 29.93
C GLU A 225 -3.32 -17.44 29.60
N CYS A 226 -2.16 -17.54 30.25
CA CYS A 226 -1.10 -16.55 30.09
C CYS A 226 0.21 -17.13 29.53
N LYS A 227 0.13 -17.83 28.39
CA LYS A 227 1.30 -18.27 27.63
C LYS A 227 1.75 -17.15 26.69
N TYR A 228 2.99 -16.70 26.84
CA TYR A 228 3.53 -15.61 26.01
C TYR A 228 3.91 -16.10 24.62
N GLU A 229 3.14 -15.63 23.65
CA GLU A 229 3.28 -15.91 22.23
C GLU A 229 3.45 -14.61 21.48
N LEU A 230 4.60 -14.44 20.82
CA LEU A 230 4.87 -13.24 20.03
C LEU A 230 3.83 -13.06 18.91
N ASP A 231 3.28 -14.15 18.37
CA ASP A 231 2.25 -14.09 17.35
C ASP A 231 0.89 -13.60 17.86
N SER A 232 0.58 -13.73 19.16
CA SER A 232 -0.66 -13.17 19.72
C SER A 232 -0.70 -11.64 19.54
N LEU A 233 0.43 -10.97 19.79
CA LEU A 233 0.59 -9.53 19.53
C LEU A 233 0.65 -9.21 18.04
N ALA A 234 1.24 -10.09 17.22
CA ALA A 234 1.24 -9.91 15.77
C ALA A 234 -0.17 -10.01 15.17
N HIS A 235 -1.01 -10.92 15.67
CA HIS A 235 -2.40 -11.08 15.25
C HIS A 235 -3.29 -9.90 15.67
N PHE A 236 -3.03 -9.29 16.83
CA PHE A 236 -3.67 -8.04 17.22
C PHE A 236 -3.43 -6.93 16.18
N LEU A 237 -2.17 -6.73 15.78
CA LEU A 237 -1.83 -5.77 14.73
C LEU A 237 -2.42 -6.18 13.37
N ALA A 238 -2.36 -7.48 13.02
CA ALA A 238 -2.87 -8.00 11.76
C ALA A 238 -4.37 -7.75 11.57
N LEU A 239 -5.19 -7.88 12.62
CA LEU A 239 -6.63 -7.62 12.53
C LEU A 239 -6.91 -6.16 12.19
N ALA A 240 -6.23 -5.23 12.86
CA ALA A 240 -6.33 -3.80 12.60
C ALA A 240 -5.81 -3.44 11.19
N ASN A 241 -4.67 -4.02 10.79
CA ASN A 241 -4.07 -3.79 9.48
C ASN A 241 -4.96 -4.32 8.34
N ASP A 242 -5.47 -5.55 8.46
CA ASP A 242 -6.35 -6.13 7.44
C ASP A 242 -7.70 -5.38 7.39
N PHE A 243 -8.25 -4.95 8.53
CA PHE A 243 -9.46 -4.11 8.55
C PHE A 243 -9.24 -2.77 7.84
N TYR A 244 -8.12 -2.10 8.08
CA TYR A 244 -7.76 -0.88 7.36
C TYR A 244 -7.60 -1.13 5.86
N ASP A 245 -6.90 -2.18 5.45
CA ASP A 245 -6.67 -2.47 4.02
C ASP A 245 -7.98 -2.76 3.26
N HIS A 246 -8.96 -3.37 3.92
CA HIS A 246 -10.25 -3.69 3.29
C HIS A 246 -11.28 -2.55 3.35
N THR A 247 -11.20 -1.66 4.34
CA THR A 247 -12.24 -0.64 4.57
C THR A 247 -11.75 0.81 4.38
N ALA A 248 -10.44 1.03 4.39
CA ALA A 248 -9.77 2.33 4.55
C ALA A 248 -10.18 3.09 5.83
N SER A 249 -10.86 2.44 6.77
CA SER A 249 -11.34 3.10 7.99
C SER A 249 -10.26 3.14 9.06
N THR A 250 -10.12 4.29 9.71
CA THR A 250 -9.23 4.50 10.86
C THR A 250 -9.97 4.58 12.19
N LYS A 251 -11.26 4.20 12.25
CA LYS A 251 -12.10 4.32 13.45
C LYS A 251 -11.56 3.56 14.67
N PHE A 252 -10.85 2.46 14.44
CA PHE A 252 -10.22 1.67 15.51
C PHE A 252 -8.99 2.38 16.10
N ALA A 253 -8.36 3.32 15.40
CA ALA A 253 -7.14 4.02 15.82
C ALA A 253 -7.44 5.12 16.85
N ASN A 254 -8.21 4.75 17.87
CA ASN A 254 -8.55 5.57 19.03
C ASN A 254 -7.41 5.54 20.07
N GLN A 255 -7.58 6.24 21.19
CA GLN A 255 -6.56 6.35 22.22
C GLN A 255 -6.22 5.00 22.87
N ARG A 256 -7.19 4.09 23.03
CA ARG A 256 -6.97 2.75 23.58
C ARG A 256 -6.11 1.91 22.64
N TRP A 257 -6.43 1.90 21.35
CA TRP A 257 -5.60 1.17 20.37
C TRP A 257 -4.17 1.73 20.30
N LEU A 258 -3.99 3.04 20.37
CA LEU A 258 -2.64 3.64 20.42
C LEU A 258 -1.86 3.22 21.67
N LEU A 259 -2.52 3.18 22.83
CA LEU A 259 -1.93 2.67 24.07
C LEU A 259 -1.56 1.19 23.93
N ALA A 260 -2.42 0.36 23.34
CA ALA A 260 -2.13 -1.04 23.07
C ALA A 260 -0.89 -1.21 22.16
N VAL A 261 -0.75 -0.38 21.12
CA VAL A 261 0.45 -0.37 20.25
C VAL A 261 1.71 0.00 21.05
N GLU A 262 1.63 1.00 21.93
CA GLU A 262 2.76 1.36 22.82
C GLU A 262 3.11 0.21 23.78
N THR A 263 2.12 -0.47 24.34
CA THR A 263 2.30 -1.67 25.18
C THR A 263 2.98 -2.81 24.41
N VAL A 264 2.61 -3.04 23.16
CA VAL A 264 3.31 -4.00 22.28
C VAL A 264 4.79 -3.64 22.18
N LEU A 265 5.13 -2.37 21.90
CA LEU A 265 6.52 -1.93 21.78
C LEU A 265 7.33 -2.10 23.08
N ASP A 266 6.71 -1.91 24.24
CA ASP A 266 7.34 -2.19 25.53
C ASP A 266 7.65 -3.68 25.70
N VAL A 267 6.71 -4.57 25.33
CA VAL A 267 6.96 -6.02 25.34
C VAL A 267 8.07 -6.40 24.37
N LEU A 268 8.06 -5.90 23.13
CA LEU A 268 9.13 -6.17 22.16
C LEU A 268 10.50 -5.71 22.69
N THR A 269 10.54 -4.55 23.35
CA THR A 269 11.77 -4.04 23.98
C THR A 269 12.26 -4.99 25.06
N LYS A 270 11.39 -5.40 25.99
CA LYS A 270 11.74 -6.30 27.10
C LYS A 270 12.17 -7.69 26.61
N GLN A 271 11.43 -8.25 25.65
CA GLN A 271 11.65 -9.60 25.14
C GLN A 271 12.75 -9.69 24.07
N SER A 272 13.32 -8.55 23.64
CA SER A 272 14.54 -8.49 22.83
C SER A 272 15.84 -8.52 23.65
N ARG A 273 15.76 -8.40 24.98
CA ARG A 273 16.94 -8.39 25.85
C ARG A 273 17.62 -9.78 25.88
N PRO A 274 18.96 -9.82 25.90
CA PRO A 274 19.68 -11.09 26.00
C PRO A 274 19.51 -11.72 27.37
N THR A 275 19.82 -13.01 27.48
CA THR A 275 19.88 -13.68 28.79
C THR A 275 21.08 -13.24 29.62
N PHE A 276 22.19 -12.86 28.98
CA PHE A 276 23.38 -12.34 29.64
C PHE A 276 23.77 -11.00 29.03
N ASP A 277 24.15 -10.06 29.87
CA ASP A 277 24.66 -8.76 29.45
C ASP A 277 25.98 -8.95 28.68
N PRO A 278 26.13 -8.40 27.46
CA PRO A 278 27.27 -8.69 26.60
C PRO A 278 28.59 -8.06 27.09
N GLU A 279 28.53 -7.02 27.95
CA GLU A 279 29.71 -6.33 28.47
C GLU A 279 30.21 -6.96 29.77
N THR A 280 29.28 -7.32 30.67
CA THR A 280 29.58 -7.78 32.03
C THR A 280 29.44 -9.29 32.21
N GLY A 281 28.72 -9.98 31.32
CA GLY A 281 28.36 -11.40 31.44
C GLY A 281 27.32 -11.69 32.53
N ALA A 282 26.76 -10.66 33.18
CA ALA A 282 25.77 -10.83 34.23
C ALA A 282 24.43 -11.34 33.68
N TYR A 283 23.72 -12.17 34.45
CA TYR A 283 22.37 -12.61 34.08
C TYR A 283 21.39 -11.44 34.08
N VAL A 284 20.70 -11.24 32.96
CA VAL A 284 19.63 -10.26 32.80
C VAL A 284 18.30 -10.97 33.05
N ARG A 285 17.61 -10.57 34.12
CA ARG A 285 16.32 -11.15 34.48
C ARG A 285 15.30 -10.89 33.37
N ASN A 286 14.67 -11.95 32.86
CA ASN A 286 13.55 -11.81 31.94
C ASN A 286 12.31 -11.26 32.66
N ASP A 287 11.62 -10.30 32.04
CA ASP A 287 10.37 -9.71 32.56
C ASP A 287 9.22 -10.73 32.59
N TYR A 288 9.24 -11.73 31.71
CA TYR A 288 8.23 -12.80 31.68
C TYR A 288 8.79 -14.14 32.17
N THR A 289 8.04 -14.82 33.04
CA THR A 289 8.30 -16.21 33.42
C THR A 289 7.01 -17.00 33.53
N PHE A 290 7.02 -18.28 33.19
CA PHE A 290 5.86 -19.17 33.27
C PHE A 290 6.24 -20.57 33.74
N GLN A 291 5.54 -21.08 34.75
CA GLN A 291 5.62 -22.47 35.17
C GLN A 291 4.21 -23.06 35.36
N ARG A 292 4.05 -24.34 35.01
CA ARG A 292 2.82 -25.10 35.18
C ARG A 292 3.19 -26.47 35.74
N THR A 293 2.41 -26.96 36.69
CA THR A 293 2.60 -28.34 37.18
C THR A 293 2.03 -29.31 36.17
N THR A 294 2.89 -29.94 35.36
CA THR A 294 2.49 -30.80 34.25
C THR A 294 3.50 -31.92 34.01
N ASN A 295 3.06 -33.01 33.37
CA ASN A 295 3.91 -34.09 32.86
C ASN A 295 4.17 -33.99 31.34
N VAL A 296 3.66 -32.93 30.70
CA VAL A 296 3.88 -32.65 29.27
C VAL A 296 4.98 -31.60 29.14
N GLY A 297 6.11 -31.96 28.53
CA GLY A 297 7.29 -31.10 28.49
C GLY A 297 7.11 -29.80 27.71
N THR A 298 6.13 -29.72 26.81
CA THR A 298 5.80 -28.50 26.06
C THR A 298 4.86 -27.55 26.80
N GLU A 299 4.27 -27.98 27.92
CA GLU A 299 3.31 -27.19 28.70
C GLU A 299 3.98 -26.35 29.79
N THR A 300 5.31 -26.29 29.85
CA THR A 300 6.04 -25.47 30.82
C THR A 300 7.43 -25.06 30.31
N LEU A 301 8.05 -24.07 30.98
CA LEU A 301 9.37 -23.56 30.60
C LEU A 301 10.46 -24.03 31.57
N GLY A 302 11.61 -24.39 31.02
CA GLY A 302 12.82 -24.70 31.79
C GLY A 302 13.37 -23.49 32.54
N LEU A 303 14.42 -23.72 33.35
CA LEU A 303 15.12 -22.67 34.12
C LEU A 303 14.18 -21.83 35.00
N SER A 304 13.34 -22.50 35.81
CA SER A 304 12.37 -21.86 36.69
C SER A 304 11.44 -20.88 35.95
N GLY A 305 10.98 -21.29 34.77
CA GLY A 305 10.00 -20.54 33.99
C GLY A 305 10.57 -19.51 33.02
N VAL A 306 11.90 -19.38 32.89
CA VAL A 306 12.55 -18.39 32.00
C VAL A 306 12.61 -18.89 30.55
N GLY A 307 12.72 -20.20 30.35
CA GLY A 307 13.05 -20.82 29.07
C GLY A 307 14.56 -20.75 28.75
N ASN A 308 14.97 -21.37 27.64
CA ASN A 308 16.38 -21.52 27.30
C ASN A 308 17.11 -20.16 27.08
N PRO A 309 18.43 -20.08 27.33
CA PRO A 309 19.21 -18.85 27.13
C PRO A 309 19.21 -18.37 25.68
N LEU A 310 19.18 -17.05 25.49
CA LEU A 310 19.25 -16.37 24.20
C LEU A 310 20.39 -15.36 24.16
N ASN A 311 21.06 -15.27 23.02
CA ASN A 311 22.17 -14.34 22.81
C ASN A 311 21.68 -12.91 22.48
N GLY A 312 22.56 -11.93 22.69
CA GLY A 312 22.29 -10.51 22.40
C GLY A 312 22.65 -10.09 20.98
N GLY A 313 22.20 -8.89 20.61
CA GLY A 313 22.57 -8.26 19.34
C GLY A 313 21.91 -8.84 18.09
N THR A 314 20.94 -9.76 18.24
CA THR A 314 20.32 -10.45 17.10
C THR A 314 19.23 -9.65 16.38
N GLY A 315 18.68 -8.63 17.06
CA GLY A 315 17.49 -7.91 16.60
C GLY A 315 16.17 -8.71 16.69
N LEU A 316 16.23 -9.98 17.11
CA LEU A 316 15.07 -10.87 17.27
C LEU A 316 14.42 -10.69 18.65
N VAL A 317 13.15 -11.09 18.74
CA VAL A 317 12.32 -11.02 19.95
C VAL A 317 11.97 -12.43 20.40
N ARG A 318 12.08 -12.69 21.72
CA ARG A 318 11.71 -13.97 22.33
C ARG A 318 10.23 -14.28 22.10
N SER A 319 9.91 -15.55 21.88
CA SER A 319 8.57 -16.13 22.05
C SER A 319 8.71 -17.30 23.01
N ALA A 320 7.96 -17.30 24.11
CA ALA A 320 8.05 -18.39 25.09
C ALA A 320 7.31 -19.63 24.59
N PHE A 321 6.17 -19.42 23.94
CA PHE A 321 5.34 -20.44 23.33
C PHE A 321 5.15 -20.16 21.83
N ARG A 322 4.69 -21.19 21.12
CA ARG A 322 4.35 -21.21 19.68
C ARG A 322 2.85 -20.98 19.50
N PRO A 323 2.36 -20.76 18.28
CA PRO A 323 0.92 -20.70 17.99
C PRO A 323 0.17 -22.04 18.18
N SER A 324 0.87 -23.11 18.55
CA SER A 324 0.29 -24.37 19.03
C SER A 324 0.09 -24.40 20.55
N ASP A 325 0.36 -23.30 21.25
CA ASP A 325 0.42 -23.17 22.71
C ASP A 325 1.52 -24.04 23.37
N ASP A 326 2.42 -24.65 22.58
CA ASP A 326 3.59 -25.40 23.05
C ASP A 326 4.81 -24.50 23.27
N ALA A 327 5.60 -24.78 24.30
CA ALA A 327 6.86 -24.08 24.57
C ALA A 327 7.83 -24.17 23.38
N THR A 328 8.51 -23.06 23.10
CA THR A 328 9.62 -23.04 22.13
C THR A 328 10.80 -23.85 22.66
N ILE A 329 11.55 -24.49 21.75
CA ILE A 329 12.81 -25.16 22.13
C ILE A 329 13.91 -24.11 22.17
N LEU A 330 14.06 -23.33 21.09
CA LEU A 330 14.91 -22.14 21.09
C LEU A 330 14.01 -20.89 21.01
N GLY A 331 14.21 -19.97 21.95
CA GLY A 331 13.28 -18.88 22.21
C GLY A 331 13.14 -17.82 21.12
N PHE A 332 14.01 -17.76 20.10
CA PHE A 332 13.75 -16.93 18.92
C PHE A 332 13.00 -17.72 17.85
N PHE A 333 11.67 -17.65 17.94
CA PHE A 333 10.76 -18.29 17.01
C PHE A 333 10.64 -17.50 15.71
N ILE A 334 11.17 -18.05 14.61
CA ILE A 334 11.37 -17.33 13.34
C ILE A 334 10.05 -16.93 12.65
N PRO A 335 9.05 -17.81 12.49
CA PRO A 335 7.75 -17.43 11.94
C PRO A 335 7.07 -16.25 12.65
N ALA A 336 7.04 -16.22 13.99
CA ALA A 336 6.44 -15.09 14.72
C ALA A 336 7.25 -13.80 14.57
N ASN A 337 8.59 -13.88 14.59
CA ASN A 337 9.45 -12.72 14.31
C ASN A 337 9.23 -12.19 12.89
N ALA A 338 9.08 -13.07 11.91
CA ALA A 338 8.72 -12.70 10.54
C ALA A 338 7.35 -12.00 10.50
N MET A 339 6.33 -12.58 11.13
CA MET A 339 4.97 -12.02 11.17
C MET A 339 4.95 -10.63 11.83
N ILE A 340 5.47 -10.49 13.05
CA ILE A 340 5.47 -9.20 13.76
C ILE A 340 6.24 -8.13 12.98
N SER A 341 7.35 -8.50 12.30
CA SER A 341 8.09 -7.55 11.47
C SER A 341 7.25 -6.99 10.33
N VAL A 342 6.42 -7.82 9.67
CA VAL A 342 5.54 -7.37 8.60
C VAL A 342 4.42 -6.52 9.15
N GLU A 343 3.77 -6.96 10.22
CA GLU A 343 2.61 -6.26 10.77
C GLU A 343 2.99 -4.90 11.36
N LEU A 344 4.15 -4.76 12.00
CA LEU A 344 4.69 -3.45 12.39
C LEU A 344 4.88 -2.53 11.18
N GLY A 345 5.44 -3.05 10.08
CA GLY A 345 5.64 -2.26 8.85
C GLY A 345 4.33 -1.82 8.17
N ARG A 346 3.24 -2.60 8.33
CA ARG A 346 1.89 -2.22 7.90
C ARG A 346 1.28 -1.19 8.85
N THR A 347 1.40 -1.41 10.15
CA THR A 347 0.91 -0.49 11.20
C THR A 347 1.59 0.88 11.13
N SER A 348 2.88 0.96 10.76
CA SER A 348 3.58 2.23 10.60
C SER A 348 2.91 3.14 9.56
N LYS A 349 2.37 2.57 8.47
CA LYS A 349 1.66 3.32 7.42
C LYS A 349 0.32 3.87 7.93
N ILE A 350 -0.40 3.08 8.72
CA ILE A 350 -1.64 3.52 9.36
C ILE A 350 -1.37 4.66 10.34
N LEU A 351 -0.33 4.53 11.17
CA LEU A 351 0.08 5.57 12.11
C LEU A 351 0.46 6.88 11.41
N GLN A 352 1.08 6.81 10.22
CA GLN A 352 1.30 8.00 9.39
C GLN A 352 -0.03 8.61 8.93
N ALA A 353 -0.95 7.78 8.44
CA ALA A 353 -2.27 8.23 7.96
C ALA A 353 -3.12 8.89 9.06
N VAL A 354 -2.97 8.47 10.33
CA VAL A 354 -3.68 9.09 11.48
C VAL A 354 -2.87 10.19 12.19
N GLY A 355 -1.79 10.68 11.57
CA GLY A 355 -1.03 11.83 12.07
C GLY A 355 -0.10 11.52 13.26
N LYS A 356 0.26 10.26 13.51
CA LYS A 356 1.16 9.81 14.58
C LYS A 356 2.57 9.53 14.06
N ALA A 357 3.16 10.50 13.35
CA ALA A 357 4.42 10.35 12.63
C ALA A 357 5.61 9.87 13.49
N SER A 358 5.72 10.32 14.74
CA SER A 358 6.80 9.88 15.66
C SER A 358 6.69 8.39 15.99
N LEU A 359 5.49 7.96 16.44
CA LEU A 359 5.23 6.55 16.73
C LEU A 359 5.38 5.69 15.48
N ALA A 360 4.92 6.17 14.31
CA ALA A 360 5.11 5.49 13.04
C ALA A 360 6.58 5.22 12.72
N LYS A 361 7.48 6.19 12.95
CA LYS A 361 8.92 6.02 12.74
C LYS A 361 9.51 4.98 13.69
N THR A 362 9.10 4.98 14.95
CA THR A 362 9.54 3.98 15.94
C THR A 362 9.09 2.57 15.56
N VAL A 363 7.82 2.40 15.19
CA VAL A 363 7.25 1.13 14.73
C VAL A 363 7.93 0.64 13.45
N GLN A 364 8.20 1.53 12.49
CA GLN A 364 8.93 1.20 11.27
C GLN A 364 10.35 0.71 11.56
N LYS A 365 11.07 1.35 12.50
CA LYS A 365 12.41 0.92 12.90
C LYS A 365 12.40 -0.50 13.49
N TRP A 366 11.42 -0.81 14.33
CA TRP A 366 11.25 -2.17 14.86
C TRP A 366 10.98 -3.21 13.76
N SER A 367 10.12 -2.87 12.80
CA SER A 367 9.87 -3.71 11.62
C SER A 367 11.17 -4.05 10.88
N GLU A 368 11.97 -3.04 10.56
CA GLU A 368 13.24 -3.20 9.83
C GLU A 368 14.28 -4.01 10.62
N GLN A 369 14.41 -3.74 11.92
CA GLN A 369 15.35 -4.42 12.81
C GLN A 369 15.04 -5.91 12.94
N ILE A 370 13.79 -6.27 13.23
CA ILE A 370 13.39 -7.68 13.38
C ILE A 370 13.52 -8.40 12.04
N ARG A 371 13.12 -7.75 10.94
CA ARG A 371 13.26 -8.32 9.60
C ARG A 371 14.72 -8.62 9.26
N ALA A 372 15.64 -7.70 9.57
CA ALA A 372 17.07 -7.93 9.40
C ALA A 372 17.55 -9.11 10.26
N GLY A 373 17.14 -9.16 11.53
CA GLY A 373 17.48 -10.27 12.44
C GLY A 373 17.00 -11.63 11.94
N VAL A 374 15.79 -11.71 11.36
CA VAL A 374 15.29 -12.96 10.75
C VAL A 374 16.16 -13.39 9.56
N LEU A 375 16.55 -12.46 8.69
CA LEU A 375 17.38 -12.77 7.53
C LEU A 375 18.81 -13.17 7.91
N GLU A 376 19.36 -12.53 8.94
CA GLU A 376 20.73 -12.77 9.40
C GLU A 376 20.86 -14.08 10.21
N HIS A 377 19.98 -14.28 11.18
CA HIS A 377 20.09 -15.40 12.13
C HIS A 377 19.14 -16.55 11.83
N GLY A 378 18.00 -16.27 11.19
CA GLY A 378 17.00 -17.29 10.84
C GLY A 378 17.33 -18.08 9.58
N VAL A 379 18.23 -17.61 8.71
CA VAL A 379 18.63 -18.32 7.49
C VAL A 379 19.89 -19.17 7.74
N VAL A 380 19.74 -20.49 7.66
CA VAL A 380 20.81 -21.45 7.94
C VAL A 380 21.08 -22.37 6.75
N LYS A 381 22.26 -22.99 6.72
CA LYS A 381 22.64 -23.93 5.65
C LYS A 381 22.30 -25.37 6.04
N HIS A 382 21.27 -25.92 5.41
CA HIS A 382 20.92 -27.34 5.47
C HIS A 382 21.77 -28.19 4.50
N LYS A 383 22.21 -29.37 4.94
CA LYS A 383 23.08 -30.28 4.16
C LYS A 383 22.48 -30.71 2.80
N LYS A 384 21.21 -31.13 2.79
CA LYS A 384 20.45 -31.55 1.59
C LYS A 384 19.81 -30.38 0.81
N TYR A 385 19.14 -29.45 1.50
CA TYR A 385 18.27 -28.45 0.86
C TYR A 385 18.94 -27.09 0.59
N GLY A 386 20.19 -26.86 1.00
CA GLY A 386 20.86 -25.57 0.80
C GLY A 386 20.46 -24.55 1.88
N LYS A 387 20.31 -23.28 1.51
CA LYS A 387 19.88 -22.24 2.47
C LYS A 387 18.39 -22.39 2.75
N VAL A 388 18.01 -22.47 4.02
CA VAL A 388 16.63 -22.59 4.50
C VAL A 388 16.40 -21.67 5.69
N PHE A 389 15.16 -21.33 5.97
CA PHE A 389 14.78 -20.74 7.25
C PHE A 389 14.75 -21.83 8.32
N ALA A 390 15.40 -21.57 9.45
CA ALA A 390 15.21 -22.33 10.68
C ALA A 390 13.85 -22.00 11.29
N TYR A 391 13.28 -22.95 12.02
CA TYR A 391 12.02 -22.75 12.75
C TYR A 391 12.25 -21.92 14.01
N GLU A 392 13.33 -22.22 14.73
CA GLU A 392 13.75 -21.56 15.96
C GLU A 392 15.27 -21.44 16.02
N VAL A 393 15.78 -20.36 16.61
CA VAL A 393 17.21 -20.12 16.84
C VAL A 393 17.47 -19.55 18.24
N ASP A 394 18.73 -19.57 18.69
CA ASP A 394 19.13 -19.04 20.00
C ASP A 394 20.08 -17.83 19.94
N GLY A 395 20.61 -17.52 18.75
CA GLY A 395 21.62 -16.48 18.54
C GLY A 395 23.06 -16.88 18.94
N TYR A 396 23.27 -18.06 19.51
CA TYR A 396 24.60 -18.65 19.74
C TYR A 396 25.08 -19.50 18.56
N GLY A 397 24.17 -19.85 17.66
CA GLY A 397 24.44 -20.63 16.45
C GLY A 397 23.63 -21.93 16.37
N SER A 398 22.81 -22.24 17.37
CA SER A 398 21.89 -23.37 17.31
C SER A 398 20.66 -23.01 16.49
N SER A 399 20.14 -23.99 15.76
CA SER A 399 18.95 -23.84 14.94
C SER A 399 18.13 -25.13 14.93
N ILE A 400 16.81 -25.00 15.06
CA ILE A 400 15.87 -26.12 14.88
C ILE A 400 15.36 -26.10 13.45
N LEU A 401 15.42 -27.26 12.79
CA LEU A 401 14.97 -27.46 11.41
C LEU A 401 13.72 -28.35 11.43
N MET A 402 12.55 -27.72 11.37
CA MET A 402 11.22 -28.34 11.34
C MET A 402 10.20 -27.34 10.80
N ASP A 403 8.93 -27.70 10.79
CA ASP A 403 7.82 -26.74 10.80
C ASP A 403 6.66 -27.33 11.60
N ASP A 404 5.78 -26.47 12.08
CA ASP A 404 4.53 -26.81 12.77
C ASP A 404 3.32 -26.41 11.91
N ALA A 405 2.16 -27.00 12.19
CA ALA A 405 0.94 -26.75 11.45
C ALA A 405 0.30 -25.38 11.73
N ASN A 406 0.49 -24.84 12.93
CA ASN A 406 -0.20 -23.64 13.40
C ASN A 406 0.36 -22.38 12.71
N PHE A 407 -0.51 -21.45 12.33
CA PHE A 407 -0.12 -20.17 11.73
C PHE A 407 0.17 -19.13 12.82
N PRO A 408 1.31 -18.42 12.79
CA PRO A 408 2.32 -18.36 11.73
C PRO A 408 3.29 -19.55 11.69
N SER A 409 3.61 -20.03 10.48
CA SER A 409 4.57 -21.12 10.23
C SER A 409 5.57 -20.75 9.12
N LEU A 410 6.64 -21.55 8.94
CA LEU A 410 7.58 -21.33 7.83
C LEU A 410 6.90 -21.50 6.48
N LEU A 411 5.97 -22.45 6.37
CA LEU A 411 5.17 -22.66 5.16
C LEU A 411 4.40 -21.39 4.75
N ALA A 412 3.96 -20.59 5.74
CA ALA A 412 3.12 -19.42 5.55
C ALA A 412 3.86 -18.09 5.31
N LEU A 413 5.20 -18.07 5.30
CA LEU A 413 6.01 -16.84 5.12
C LEU A 413 5.56 -15.94 3.95
N PRO A 414 5.19 -16.47 2.77
CA PRO A 414 4.71 -15.62 1.68
C PRO A 414 3.33 -15.02 1.91
N ILE A 415 2.41 -15.76 2.53
CA ILE A 415 1.05 -15.28 2.81
C ILE A 415 1.07 -14.19 3.88
N MET A 416 2.01 -14.29 4.83
CA MET A 416 2.28 -13.23 5.80
C MET A 416 2.90 -11.98 5.17
N GLY A 417 3.31 -12.02 3.89
CA GLY A 417 4.00 -10.92 3.23
C GLY A 417 5.47 -10.76 3.60
N PHE A 418 6.08 -11.78 4.24
CA PHE A 418 7.48 -11.69 4.67
C PHE A 418 8.46 -11.85 3.49
N CYS A 419 8.20 -12.79 2.58
CA CYS A 419 9.01 -13.01 1.39
C CYS A 419 8.14 -13.30 0.17
N ASP A 420 8.71 -13.21 -1.03
CA ASP A 420 8.01 -13.65 -2.24
C ASP A 420 7.87 -15.18 -2.25
N ALA A 421 6.78 -15.71 -2.79
CA ALA A 421 6.58 -17.15 -2.91
C ALA A 421 7.67 -17.83 -3.76
N LYS A 422 8.36 -17.10 -4.64
CA LYS A 422 9.47 -17.58 -5.47
C LYS A 422 10.85 -17.37 -4.82
N ASP A 423 10.91 -16.81 -3.61
CA ASP A 423 12.18 -16.64 -2.91
C ASP A 423 12.92 -17.97 -2.80
N SER A 424 14.21 -17.97 -3.13
CA SER A 424 15.00 -19.20 -3.23
C SER A 424 15.20 -19.91 -1.88
N VAL A 425 15.30 -19.15 -0.79
CA VAL A 425 15.42 -19.69 0.57
C VAL A 425 14.08 -20.25 1.01
N TYR A 426 12.97 -19.53 0.77
CA TYR A 426 11.63 -20.03 1.02
C TYR A 426 11.35 -21.31 0.24
N GLN A 427 11.64 -21.37 -1.06
CA GLN A 427 11.41 -22.56 -1.88
C GLN A 427 12.23 -23.76 -1.40
N SER A 428 13.45 -23.53 -0.94
CA SER A 428 14.29 -24.58 -0.33
C SER A 428 13.71 -25.02 1.02
N THR A 429 13.20 -24.08 1.82
CA THR A 429 12.53 -24.33 3.10
C THR A 429 11.24 -25.12 2.88
N ARG A 430 10.37 -24.71 1.95
CA ARG A 430 9.14 -25.39 1.55
C ARG A 430 9.41 -26.85 1.16
N LYS A 431 10.44 -27.10 0.35
CA LYS A 431 10.85 -28.47 -0.02
C LYS A 431 11.31 -29.28 1.19
N MET A 432 12.06 -28.67 2.11
CA MET A 432 12.50 -29.32 3.34
C MET A 432 11.32 -29.69 4.24
N ILE A 433 10.41 -28.74 4.50
CA ILE A 433 9.35 -28.91 5.49
C ILE A 433 8.19 -29.80 5.03
N LEU A 434 8.08 -30.03 3.72
CA LEU A 434 7.13 -30.97 3.09
C LEU A 434 7.79 -32.31 2.69
N ASP A 435 8.95 -32.63 3.27
CA ASP A 435 9.68 -33.89 3.08
C ASP A 435 9.92 -34.56 4.43
N ARG A 436 9.64 -35.86 4.54
CA ARG A 436 9.76 -36.62 5.80
C ARG A 436 11.18 -36.66 6.36
N GLN A 437 12.20 -36.49 5.52
CA GLN A 437 13.61 -36.41 5.94
C GLN A 437 14.01 -34.99 6.33
N GLY A 438 13.23 -33.98 5.94
CA GLY A 438 13.50 -32.57 6.22
C GLY A 438 12.71 -32.00 7.40
N ASN A 439 11.52 -32.54 7.72
CA ASN A 439 10.72 -32.13 8.86
C ASN A 439 10.21 -33.34 9.66
N PRO A 440 10.56 -33.44 10.96
CA PRO A 440 10.10 -34.54 11.82
C PRO A 440 8.58 -34.59 12.01
N TYR A 441 7.89 -33.47 11.77
CA TYR A 441 6.43 -33.37 11.88
C TYR A 441 5.72 -33.36 10.53
N PHE A 442 6.41 -33.64 9.42
CA PHE A 442 5.73 -33.95 8.16
C PHE A 442 5.28 -35.42 8.15
N LEU A 443 4.04 -35.63 8.58
CA LEU A 443 3.45 -36.95 8.78
C LEU A 443 2.75 -37.41 7.52
N SER A 444 2.83 -38.71 7.22
CA SER A 444 2.10 -39.28 6.09
C SER A 444 1.81 -40.76 6.32
N GLY A 445 0.53 -41.09 6.19
CA GLY A 445 -0.03 -42.41 6.38
C GLY A 445 -0.87 -42.82 5.18
N LYS A 446 -1.70 -43.84 5.36
CA LYS A 446 -2.52 -44.44 4.30
C LYS A 446 -3.60 -43.49 3.78
N GLU A 447 -4.19 -42.67 4.64
CA GLU A 447 -5.38 -41.88 4.32
C GLU A 447 -5.10 -40.37 4.24
N PHE A 448 -4.06 -39.89 4.91
CA PHE A 448 -3.72 -38.47 4.96
C PHE A 448 -2.21 -38.20 4.97
N GLN A 449 -1.84 -36.96 4.65
CA GLN A 449 -0.49 -36.43 4.82
C GLN A 449 -0.55 -34.93 5.09
N GLY A 450 0.37 -34.42 5.90
CA GLY A 450 0.44 -33.01 6.25
C GLY A 450 1.44 -32.76 7.37
N ILE A 451 1.59 -31.50 7.76
CA ILE A 451 2.40 -31.14 8.92
C ILE A 451 1.52 -31.29 10.17
N GLY A 452 2.07 -31.90 11.21
CA GLY A 452 1.50 -31.96 12.55
C GLY A 452 2.24 -31.04 13.50
N GLY A 453 2.51 -31.52 14.70
CA GLY A 453 3.26 -30.81 15.72
C GLY A 453 3.41 -31.67 16.98
N PRO A 454 4.21 -31.23 17.95
CA PRO A 454 4.33 -31.94 19.23
C PRO A 454 3.04 -31.93 20.05
N HIS A 455 2.15 -30.94 19.84
CA HIS A 455 0.90 -30.76 20.60
C HIS A 455 0.04 -32.03 20.69
N ILE A 456 -0.27 -32.66 19.55
CA ILE A 456 -1.08 -33.90 19.49
C ILE A 456 -0.19 -35.13 19.36
N GLY A 457 1.00 -34.99 18.74
CA GLY A 457 2.01 -36.03 18.62
C GLY A 457 2.19 -36.60 17.22
N LEU A 458 2.81 -37.77 17.15
CA LEU A 458 3.50 -38.26 15.94
C LEU A 458 2.62 -38.95 14.88
N ARG A 459 1.30 -38.96 15.09
CA ARG A 459 0.34 -39.63 14.18
C ARG A 459 -0.70 -38.68 13.59
N ASN A 460 -0.79 -37.47 14.12
CA ASN A 460 -1.88 -36.55 13.82
C ASN A 460 -1.37 -35.36 13.01
N ALA A 461 -1.76 -35.29 11.75
CA ALA A 461 -1.48 -34.14 10.89
C ALA A 461 -2.68 -33.19 10.93
N TRP A 462 -2.41 -31.89 10.73
CA TRP A 462 -3.43 -30.86 10.84
C TRP A 462 -3.89 -30.45 9.43
N PRO A 463 -5.21 -30.50 9.13
CA PRO A 463 -5.74 -30.04 7.86
C PRO A 463 -5.36 -28.59 7.51
N MET A 464 -5.17 -27.74 8.52
CA MET A 464 -4.73 -26.36 8.35
C MET A 464 -3.37 -26.24 7.63
N SER A 465 -2.41 -27.13 7.91
CA SER A 465 -1.12 -27.13 7.20
C SER A 465 -1.28 -27.47 5.71
N VAL A 466 -2.21 -28.35 5.39
CA VAL A 466 -2.52 -28.77 4.00
C VAL A 466 -3.23 -27.64 3.25
N LEU A 467 -4.07 -26.87 3.93
CA LEU A 467 -4.69 -25.65 3.39
C LEU A 467 -3.65 -24.56 3.15
N MET A 468 -2.72 -24.35 4.10
CA MET A 468 -1.58 -23.44 3.91
C MET A 468 -0.72 -23.88 2.73
N GLN A 469 -0.45 -25.18 2.57
CA GLN A 469 0.27 -25.73 1.44
C GLN A 469 -0.41 -25.39 0.11
N ALA A 470 -1.74 -25.49 0.03
CA ALA A 470 -2.52 -25.12 -1.15
C ALA A 470 -2.45 -23.62 -1.45
N GLN A 471 -2.62 -22.77 -0.43
CA GLN A 471 -2.58 -21.31 -0.60
C GLN A 471 -1.20 -20.81 -1.07
N THR A 472 -0.13 -21.52 -0.71
CA THR A 472 1.25 -21.18 -1.08
C THR A 472 1.78 -21.95 -2.30
N SER A 473 0.90 -22.63 -3.05
CA SER A 473 1.26 -23.31 -4.30
C SER A 473 0.66 -22.61 -5.52
N ASP A 474 1.41 -22.68 -6.63
CA ASP A 474 0.91 -22.38 -7.97
C ASP A 474 0.71 -23.63 -8.83
N ASN A 475 1.01 -24.82 -8.29
CA ASN A 475 0.81 -26.09 -8.97
C ASN A 475 -0.63 -26.59 -8.76
N ASP A 476 -1.40 -26.62 -9.84
CA ASP A 476 -2.81 -27.04 -9.83
C ASP A 476 -3.04 -28.46 -9.29
N ASP A 477 -2.12 -29.40 -9.56
CA ASP A 477 -2.26 -30.78 -9.10
C ASP A 477 -1.95 -30.91 -7.60
N GLU A 478 -0.99 -30.14 -7.10
CA GLU A 478 -0.72 -30.03 -5.66
C GLU A 478 -1.93 -29.47 -4.93
N ILE A 479 -2.51 -28.38 -5.45
CA ILE A 479 -3.69 -27.73 -4.86
C ILE A 479 -4.88 -28.69 -4.81
N LYS A 480 -5.18 -29.37 -5.92
CA LYS A 480 -6.27 -30.36 -5.96
C LYS A 480 -6.04 -31.48 -4.95
N LYS A 481 -4.81 -32.01 -4.86
CA LYS A 481 -4.47 -33.05 -3.88
C LYS A 481 -4.70 -32.56 -2.45
N CYS A 482 -4.30 -31.33 -2.13
CA CYS A 482 -4.53 -30.73 -0.81
C CYS A 482 -6.03 -30.60 -0.50
N LEU A 483 -6.84 -30.09 -1.44
CA LEU A 483 -8.29 -29.98 -1.25
C LEU A 483 -8.94 -31.35 -1.05
N ASP A 484 -8.57 -32.34 -1.86
CA ASP A 484 -9.07 -33.71 -1.75
C ASP A 484 -8.77 -34.34 -0.39
N LEU A 485 -7.57 -34.11 0.14
CA LEU A 485 -7.17 -34.61 1.47
C LEU A 485 -8.08 -34.00 2.55
N VAL A 486 -8.19 -32.67 2.58
CA VAL A 486 -9.00 -31.96 3.57
C VAL A 486 -10.46 -32.41 3.47
N LEU A 487 -11.04 -32.43 2.26
CA LEU A 487 -12.42 -32.84 2.03
C LEU A 487 -12.70 -34.28 2.49
N LYS A 488 -11.78 -35.23 2.24
CA LYS A 488 -11.90 -36.62 2.70
C LYS A 488 -11.82 -36.77 4.21
N SER A 489 -11.08 -35.88 4.88
CA SER A 489 -10.91 -35.88 6.33
C SER A 489 -12.07 -35.21 7.08
N SER A 490 -12.78 -34.28 6.43
CA SER A 490 -13.91 -33.52 6.97
C SER A 490 -15.25 -34.29 6.95
N ARG A 491 -15.27 -35.54 7.41
CA ARG A 491 -16.46 -36.42 7.30
C ARG A 491 -17.69 -35.94 8.07
N LEU A 492 -17.49 -35.11 9.09
CA LEU A 492 -18.58 -34.46 9.81
C LEU A 492 -19.01 -33.13 9.17
N GLY A 493 -18.50 -32.76 7.99
CA GLY A 493 -18.88 -31.52 7.31
C GLY A 493 -18.23 -30.27 7.91
N LEU A 494 -17.19 -30.40 8.73
CA LEU A 494 -16.35 -29.33 9.28
C LEU A 494 -14.87 -29.72 9.19
N VAL A 495 -13.97 -28.75 9.36
CA VAL A 495 -12.53 -29.00 9.43
C VAL A 495 -12.12 -29.20 10.88
N HIS A 496 -11.40 -30.29 11.14
CA HIS A 496 -10.91 -30.66 12.46
C HIS A 496 -9.55 -30.03 12.74
N GLU A 497 -9.16 -30.01 14.02
CA GLU A 497 -7.82 -29.56 14.44
C GLU A 497 -6.74 -30.47 13.87
N SER A 498 -6.83 -31.76 14.17
CA SER A 498 -5.92 -32.78 13.66
C SER A 498 -6.64 -34.07 13.29
N VAL A 499 -6.04 -34.85 12.41
CA VAL A 499 -6.54 -36.18 11.99
C VAL A 499 -5.42 -37.20 11.99
N ASP A 500 -5.70 -38.43 12.43
CA ASP A 500 -4.75 -39.55 12.33
C ASP A 500 -4.48 -39.86 10.85
N VAL A 501 -3.20 -39.91 10.46
CA VAL A 501 -2.81 -40.04 9.05
C VAL A 501 -3.14 -41.39 8.41
N ASP A 502 -3.41 -42.41 9.22
CA ASP A 502 -3.83 -43.74 8.77
C ASP A 502 -5.35 -43.94 8.85
N HIS A 503 -6.05 -43.18 9.71
CA HIS A 503 -7.49 -43.30 9.95
C HIS A 503 -8.15 -41.94 10.16
N VAL A 504 -8.58 -41.26 9.09
CA VAL A 504 -9.06 -39.85 9.17
C VAL A 504 -10.35 -39.66 9.97
N ARG A 505 -11.03 -40.74 10.36
CA ARG A 505 -12.17 -40.71 11.29
C ARG A 505 -11.76 -40.48 12.75
N GLN A 506 -10.50 -40.70 13.08
CA GLN A 506 -9.93 -40.35 14.38
C GLN A 506 -9.35 -38.94 14.26
N TYR A 507 -10.00 -38.00 14.94
CA TYR A 507 -9.66 -36.59 14.88
C TYR A 507 -9.72 -35.96 16.28
N THR A 508 -9.13 -34.79 16.42
CA THR A 508 -9.28 -33.93 17.60
C THR A 508 -10.15 -32.72 17.26
N ARG A 509 -10.98 -32.28 18.21
CA ARG A 509 -11.94 -31.16 18.14
C ARG A 509 -12.91 -31.23 16.94
N SER A 510 -14.16 -31.61 17.22
CA SER A 510 -15.23 -31.58 16.21
C SER A 510 -15.64 -30.16 15.80
N TRP A 511 -15.40 -29.18 16.67
CA TRP A 511 -15.71 -27.77 16.45
C TRP A 511 -14.46 -26.92 16.66
N PHE A 512 -13.84 -26.51 15.56
CA PHE A 512 -12.71 -25.59 15.59
C PHE A 512 -12.89 -24.50 14.54
N ALA A 513 -13.39 -23.34 14.99
CA ALA A 513 -13.81 -22.28 14.08
C ALA A 513 -12.64 -21.64 13.31
N TRP A 514 -11.43 -21.60 13.89
CA TRP A 514 -10.24 -21.13 13.18
C TRP A 514 -9.93 -22.00 11.96
N ALA A 515 -9.87 -23.33 12.10
CA ALA A 515 -9.61 -24.23 10.97
C ALA A 515 -10.69 -24.11 9.87
N ASN A 516 -11.95 -23.94 10.26
CA ASN A 516 -13.05 -23.65 9.33
C ASN A 516 -12.84 -22.32 8.58
N GLY A 517 -12.38 -21.28 9.29
CA GLY A 517 -12.01 -19.98 8.71
C GLY A 517 -10.88 -20.11 7.68
N VAL A 518 -9.82 -20.85 7.99
CA VAL A 518 -8.70 -21.09 7.06
C VAL A 518 -9.16 -21.81 5.80
N PHE A 519 -10.04 -22.80 5.92
CA PHE A 519 -10.63 -23.45 4.75
C PHE A 519 -11.42 -22.45 3.90
N ALA A 520 -12.24 -21.61 4.55
CA ALA A 520 -13.01 -20.62 3.84
C ALA A 520 -12.13 -19.60 3.10
N VAL A 521 -11.06 -19.09 3.73
CA VAL A 521 -10.06 -18.24 3.08
C VAL A 521 -9.43 -18.95 1.88
N THR A 522 -9.08 -20.23 2.02
CA THR A 522 -8.50 -21.04 0.93
C THR A 522 -9.44 -21.11 -0.28
N ILE A 523 -10.71 -21.41 -0.05
CA ILE A 523 -11.70 -21.47 -1.12
C ILE A 523 -11.91 -20.12 -1.77
N LEU A 524 -11.97 -19.04 -0.98
CA LEU A 524 -12.16 -17.69 -1.49
C LEU A 524 -10.94 -17.21 -2.30
N ASP A 525 -9.71 -17.57 -1.90
CA ASP A 525 -8.50 -17.34 -2.69
C ASP A 525 -8.58 -18.08 -4.03
N LEU A 526 -8.87 -19.39 -4.00
CA LEU A 526 -8.93 -20.20 -5.22
C LEU A 526 -10.04 -19.76 -6.16
N ALA A 527 -11.20 -19.36 -5.64
CA ALA A 527 -12.29 -18.78 -6.43
C ALA A 527 -11.81 -17.56 -7.23
N LYS A 528 -10.83 -16.82 -6.72
CA LYS A 528 -10.27 -15.63 -7.38
C LYS A 528 -9.08 -15.96 -8.27
N ARG A 529 -8.08 -16.68 -7.74
CA ARG A 529 -6.77 -16.91 -8.38
C ARG A 529 -6.80 -18.08 -9.37
N LYS A 530 -7.56 -19.14 -9.07
CA LYS A 530 -7.62 -20.38 -9.86
C LYS A 530 -9.05 -20.95 -9.90
N PRO A 531 -10.05 -20.18 -10.39
CA PRO A 531 -11.47 -20.56 -10.35
C PRO A 531 -11.75 -21.89 -11.03
N HIS A 532 -10.96 -22.28 -12.03
CA HIS A 532 -11.10 -23.53 -12.76
C HIS A 532 -10.92 -24.78 -11.89
N LEU A 533 -10.25 -24.66 -10.74
CA LEU A 533 -10.04 -25.78 -9.82
C LEU A 533 -11.29 -26.16 -9.04
N ILE A 534 -12.19 -25.20 -8.77
CA ILE A 534 -13.38 -25.42 -7.93
C ILE A 534 -14.70 -25.22 -8.67
N PHE A 535 -14.71 -24.44 -9.77
CA PHE A 535 -15.89 -24.17 -10.61
C PHE A 535 -15.85 -24.87 -11.97
N GLY A 536 -14.71 -25.47 -12.35
CA GLY A 536 -14.51 -26.22 -13.59
C GLY A 536 -13.87 -25.41 -14.73
N PRO A 537 -13.48 -26.07 -15.85
CA PRO A 537 -12.74 -25.44 -16.94
C PRO A 537 -13.45 -24.22 -17.54
N GLY A 538 -12.70 -23.14 -17.78
CA GLY A 538 -13.23 -21.89 -18.37
C GLY A 538 -14.03 -21.01 -17.41
N ALA A 539 -14.13 -21.35 -16.13
CA ALA A 539 -14.82 -20.53 -15.14
C ALA A 539 -14.08 -19.20 -14.90
N ALA A 540 -14.80 -18.08 -14.99
CA ALA A 540 -14.31 -16.77 -14.57
C ALA A 540 -14.36 -16.63 -13.03
N PRO A 541 -13.61 -15.70 -12.43
CA PRO A 541 -13.79 -15.34 -11.02
C PRO A 541 -15.23 -14.87 -10.72
N PRO A 542 -15.73 -15.00 -9.47
CA PRO A 542 -17.01 -14.43 -9.04
C PRO A 542 -17.14 -12.93 -9.35
N THR A 543 -18.37 -12.51 -9.72
CA THR A 543 -18.71 -11.15 -10.14
C THR A 543 -19.01 -10.21 -8.97
N ALA A 544 -19.34 -10.74 -7.78
CA ALA A 544 -19.32 -9.91 -6.58
C ALA A 544 -17.88 -9.48 -6.27
N PRO A 545 -17.66 -8.32 -5.63
CA PRO A 545 -16.33 -7.92 -5.22
C PRO A 545 -15.89 -8.80 -4.06
N MET A 546 -15.41 -9.99 -4.40
CA MET A 546 -14.32 -10.62 -3.68
C MET A 546 -13.08 -9.87 -4.13
N THR A 547 -12.82 -8.75 -3.48
CA THR A 547 -11.75 -7.85 -3.90
C THR A 547 -10.47 -8.69 -4.00
N SER A 548 -9.88 -8.76 -5.19
CA SER A 548 -8.58 -8.14 -5.35
C SER A 548 -7.79 -7.95 -4.04
N PRO A 549 -6.57 -8.48 -3.75
CA PRO A 549 -5.66 -7.55 -3.08
C PRO A 549 -5.78 -6.23 -3.89
N PRO A 550 -6.03 -5.08 -3.24
CA PRO A 550 -6.44 -3.86 -3.95
C PRO A 550 -5.56 -3.73 -5.18
N ARG A 551 -6.18 -3.81 -6.38
CA ARG A 551 -5.40 -3.76 -7.63
C ARG A 551 -4.52 -2.54 -7.47
N ARG A 552 -3.20 -2.68 -7.58
CA ARG A 552 -2.29 -1.56 -7.40
C ARG A 552 -2.84 -0.35 -8.17
N LEU A 553 -2.97 0.79 -7.50
CA LEU A 553 -3.30 2.04 -8.16
C LEU A 553 -2.17 2.35 -9.13
N ILE A 554 -2.49 2.45 -10.41
CA ILE A 554 -1.51 2.81 -11.45
C ILE A 554 -1.78 4.27 -11.82
N ASN A 555 -0.79 5.14 -11.61
CA ASN A 555 -0.92 6.56 -11.86
C ASN A 555 -0.16 6.98 -13.14
N LEU A 556 -0.85 6.96 -14.26
CA LEU A 556 -0.36 7.50 -15.54
C LEU A 556 -0.63 9.01 -15.69
N LEU A 557 -1.12 9.68 -14.65
CA LEU A 557 -1.28 11.15 -14.59
C LEU A 557 -0.03 11.86 -14.02
N ARG A 558 0.74 11.24 -13.14
CA ARG A 558 1.81 11.92 -12.41
C ARG A 558 3.05 12.15 -13.27
N GLY A 559 3.41 13.41 -13.50
CA GLY A 559 4.54 13.82 -14.34
C GLY A 559 5.90 13.85 -13.63
N TRP A 560 6.23 12.88 -12.78
CA TRP A 560 7.46 12.85 -11.96
C TRP A 560 8.44 11.78 -12.47
N PRO A 561 9.76 11.91 -12.20
CA PRO A 561 10.69 10.80 -12.41
C PRO A 561 10.31 9.60 -11.55
N SER A 562 10.53 8.37 -12.05
CA SER A 562 10.35 7.16 -11.24
C SER A 562 11.27 7.21 -10.01
N PRO A 563 10.79 6.74 -8.83
CA PRO A 563 11.62 6.61 -7.65
C PRO A 563 12.90 5.79 -7.88
N SER A 564 12.87 4.81 -8.79
CA SER A 564 14.00 3.92 -9.07
C SER A 564 15.18 4.62 -9.76
N VAL A 565 14.95 5.79 -10.37
CA VAL A 565 16.00 6.56 -11.07
C VAL A 565 16.43 7.82 -10.31
N LEU A 566 15.95 8.02 -9.07
CA LEU A 566 16.39 9.16 -8.27
C LEU A 566 17.84 8.95 -7.77
N PRO A 567 18.76 9.91 -7.95
CA PRO A 567 20.18 9.76 -7.63
C PRO A 567 20.47 10.03 -6.14
N ALA A 568 19.74 9.34 -5.24
CA ALA A 568 19.86 9.56 -3.79
C ALA A 568 21.29 9.39 -3.27
N GLY A 569 22.03 8.39 -3.78
CA GLY A 569 23.43 8.15 -3.43
C GLY A 569 24.36 9.30 -3.86
N LEU A 570 24.18 9.83 -5.08
CA LEU A 570 24.98 10.96 -5.58
C LEU A 570 24.71 12.22 -4.75
N LEU A 571 23.43 12.49 -4.46
CA LEU A 571 23.03 13.62 -3.62
C LEU A 571 23.60 13.50 -2.20
N SER A 572 23.58 12.31 -1.60
CA SER A 572 24.17 12.08 -0.28
C SER A 572 25.67 12.35 -0.27
N ALA A 573 26.40 11.86 -1.28
CA ALA A 573 27.84 12.08 -1.41
C ALA A 573 28.18 13.56 -1.63
N ALA A 574 27.43 14.26 -2.50
CA ALA A 574 27.59 15.68 -2.74
C ALA A 574 27.32 16.51 -1.47
N CYS A 575 26.28 16.18 -0.69
CA CYS A 575 26.03 16.82 0.61
C CYS A 575 27.22 16.65 1.56
N GLN A 576 27.80 15.45 1.65
CA GLN A 576 28.97 15.20 2.50
C GLN A 576 30.16 16.06 2.07
N ARG A 577 30.43 16.15 0.76
CA ARG A 577 31.52 16.99 0.23
C ARG A 577 31.30 18.47 0.51
N VAL A 578 30.10 18.99 0.24
CA VAL A 578 29.74 20.40 0.44
C VAL A 578 29.79 20.80 1.93
N LEU A 579 29.49 19.89 2.85
CA LEU A 579 29.46 20.15 4.29
C LEU A 579 30.77 19.80 5.03
N ALA A 580 31.76 19.20 4.35
CA ALA A 580 32.98 18.72 4.98
C ALA A 580 33.90 19.84 5.49
N ASP A 581 33.88 21.01 4.84
CA ASP A 581 34.75 22.14 5.12
C ASP A 581 33.95 23.36 5.63
N PRO A 582 34.23 23.89 6.83
CA PRO A 582 33.59 25.10 7.35
C PRO A 582 33.67 26.33 6.44
N ASP A 583 34.79 26.50 5.72
CA ASP A 583 34.98 27.66 4.82
C ASP A 583 34.03 27.60 3.61
N SER A 584 33.73 26.39 3.14
CA SER A 584 32.79 26.12 2.05
C SER A 584 31.33 26.04 2.53
N SER A 585 31.08 25.42 3.68
CA SER A 585 29.74 25.12 4.19
C SER A 585 29.03 26.32 4.82
N THR A 586 29.76 27.19 5.53
CA THR A 586 29.18 28.40 6.14
C THR A 586 28.46 29.31 5.14
N PRO A 587 29.08 29.73 4.00
CA PRO A 587 28.40 30.59 3.02
C PRO A 587 27.25 29.87 2.29
N VAL A 588 27.30 28.54 2.18
CA VAL A 588 26.24 27.74 1.56
C VAL A 588 25.00 27.65 2.45
N LEU A 589 25.15 27.72 3.77
CA LEU A 589 24.05 27.72 4.74
C LEU A 589 23.43 29.10 4.98
N GLN A 590 23.92 30.14 4.30
CA GLN A 590 23.36 31.51 4.35
C GLN A 590 22.45 31.79 3.14
N TYR A 591 21.84 32.98 3.08
CA TYR A 591 20.91 33.36 2.02
C TYR A 591 21.54 33.41 0.61
N GLY A 592 22.86 33.59 0.50
CA GLY A 592 23.57 33.59 -0.77
C GLY A 592 23.33 34.84 -1.64
N PRO A 593 24.10 35.02 -2.73
CA PRO A 593 23.93 36.16 -3.64
C PRO A 593 22.60 36.08 -4.41
N ASP A 594 21.95 37.22 -4.66
CA ASP A 594 20.60 37.27 -5.26
C ASP A 594 20.45 36.49 -6.57
N ARG A 595 21.47 36.52 -7.44
CA ARG A 595 21.46 35.81 -8.73
C ARG A 595 21.68 34.30 -8.60
N GLY A 596 22.08 33.79 -7.44
CA GLY A 596 22.38 32.38 -7.23
C GLY A 596 23.80 32.10 -6.75
N TYR A 597 23.99 30.89 -6.22
CA TYR A 597 25.29 30.34 -5.87
C TYR A 597 26.23 30.35 -7.09
N GLN A 598 27.30 31.15 -7.01
CA GLN A 598 28.18 31.46 -8.13
C GLN A 598 28.80 30.20 -8.78
N PRO A 599 29.34 29.22 -8.02
CA PRO A 599 29.88 28.00 -8.63
C PRO A 599 28.87 27.22 -9.47
N LEU A 600 27.59 27.17 -9.06
CA LEU A 600 26.55 26.53 -9.88
C LEU A 600 26.33 27.29 -11.18
N ARG A 601 26.33 28.63 -11.16
CA ARG A 601 26.11 29.46 -12.35
C ARG A 601 27.22 29.26 -13.39
N GLU A 602 28.48 29.21 -12.95
CA GLU A 602 29.64 28.95 -13.82
C GLU A 602 29.64 27.53 -14.36
N ALA A 603 29.33 26.54 -13.51
CA ALA A 603 29.22 25.15 -13.90
C ALA A 603 28.09 24.93 -14.91
N LEU A 604 26.93 25.56 -14.69
CA LEU A 604 25.79 25.53 -15.62
C LEU A 604 26.13 26.22 -16.94
N ALA A 605 26.73 27.41 -16.92
CA ALA A 605 27.15 28.09 -18.14
C ALA A 605 28.07 27.21 -19.00
N SER A 606 29.03 26.55 -18.35
CA SER A 606 29.94 25.62 -19.03
C SER A 606 29.22 24.38 -19.57
N TRP A 607 28.33 23.79 -18.77
CA TRP A 607 27.60 22.58 -19.16
C TRP A 607 26.59 22.84 -20.29
N LEU A 608 25.81 23.92 -20.18
CA LEU A 608 24.88 24.38 -21.21
C LEU A 608 25.63 24.80 -22.49
N GLY A 609 26.73 25.55 -22.36
CA GLY A 609 27.56 25.96 -23.48
C GLY A 609 28.06 24.78 -24.31
N ARG A 610 28.56 23.72 -23.65
CA ARG A 610 28.94 22.47 -24.33
C ARG A 610 27.76 21.78 -25.00
N ARG A 611 26.60 21.73 -24.33
CA ARG A 611 25.41 21.03 -24.83
C ARG A 611 24.81 21.68 -26.08
N TYR A 612 24.78 23.01 -26.12
CA TYR A 612 24.10 23.78 -27.16
C TYR A 612 25.05 24.46 -28.15
N GLY A 613 26.36 24.40 -27.92
CA GLY A 613 27.36 25.03 -28.79
C GLY A 613 27.35 26.55 -28.70
N VAL A 614 27.14 27.10 -27.50
CA VAL A 614 27.14 28.54 -27.21
C VAL A 614 28.23 28.90 -26.22
N GLU A 615 28.71 30.15 -26.27
CA GLU A 615 29.75 30.62 -25.35
C GLU A 615 29.25 30.61 -23.89
N PRO A 616 29.99 29.99 -22.95
CA PRO A 616 29.63 29.98 -21.53
C PRO A 616 29.65 31.39 -20.91
N GLU A 617 28.50 31.87 -20.42
CA GLU A 617 28.40 33.16 -19.73
C GLU A 617 27.52 33.04 -18.47
N ALA A 618 28.13 33.08 -17.29
CA ALA A 618 27.43 32.91 -16.01
C ALA A 618 26.50 34.10 -15.69
N GLU A 619 26.82 35.29 -16.22
CA GLU A 619 26.06 36.54 -16.10
C GLU A 619 24.66 36.42 -16.71
N ARG A 620 24.48 35.47 -17.63
CA ARG A 620 23.21 35.13 -18.27
C ARG A 620 22.38 34.11 -17.51
N ILE A 621 22.83 33.65 -16.33
CA ILE A 621 22.14 32.62 -15.55
C ILE A 621 21.72 33.15 -14.18
N CYS A 622 20.43 32.99 -13.84
CA CYS A 622 19.90 33.17 -12.49
C CYS A 622 19.48 31.81 -11.93
N ILE A 623 19.91 31.46 -10.71
CA ILE A 623 19.40 30.27 -10.01
C ILE A 623 18.03 30.57 -9.42
N THR A 624 17.10 29.62 -9.54
CA THR A 624 15.71 29.77 -9.13
C THR A 624 15.22 28.56 -8.36
N GLY A 625 14.07 28.64 -7.70
CA GLY A 625 13.49 27.50 -6.98
C GLY A 625 12.76 26.49 -7.87
N GLY A 626 13.23 26.31 -9.11
CA GLY A 626 12.61 25.51 -10.16
C GLY A 626 11.70 26.32 -11.08
N ALA A 627 11.29 25.69 -12.20
CA ALA A 627 10.61 26.36 -13.30
C ALA A 627 9.32 27.11 -12.90
N SER A 628 8.48 26.54 -12.01
CA SER A 628 7.23 27.20 -11.60
C SER A 628 7.45 28.43 -10.71
N GLN A 629 8.40 28.38 -9.78
CA GLN A 629 8.73 29.55 -8.95
C GLN A 629 9.41 30.63 -9.79
N SER A 630 10.28 30.20 -10.70
CA SER A 630 10.89 31.06 -11.70
C SER A 630 9.85 31.80 -12.55
N LEU A 631 8.84 31.09 -13.06
CA LEU A 631 7.74 31.70 -13.82
C LEU A 631 7.05 32.80 -13.00
N ALA A 632 6.75 32.54 -11.72
CA ALA A 632 6.17 33.55 -10.84
C ALA A 632 7.09 34.78 -10.67
N CYS A 633 8.40 34.58 -10.46
CA CYS A 633 9.38 35.67 -10.36
C CYS A 633 9.51 36.46 -11.67
N ILE A 634 9.51 35.79 -12.82
CA ILE A 634 9.52 36.43 -14.14
C ILE A 634 8.29 37.32 -14.27
N LEU A 635 7.10 36.82 -13.91
CA LEU A 635 5.89 37.64 -13.95
C LEU A 635 5.98 38.82 -13.00
N GLN A 636 6.48 38.64 -11.78
CA GLN A 636 6.66 39.73 -10.82
C GLN A 636 7.57 40.85 -11.35
N SER A 637 8.68 40.51 -12.02
CA SER A 637 9.67 41.49 -12.50
C SER A 637 9.39 42.06 -13.89
N PHE A 638 8.74 41.30 -14.80
CA PHE A 638 8.70 41.63 -16.23
C PHE A 638 7.30 41.77 -16.84
N THR A 639 6.26 41.79 -16.01
CA THR A 639 4.89 42.08 -16.47
C THR A 639 4.25 43.11 -15.59
N ASP A 640 3.22 43.80 -16.07
CA ASP A 640 2.38 44.65 -15.22
C ASP A 640 0.92 44.48 -15.64
N PRO A 641 -0.01 44.08 -14.74
CA PRO A 641 -1.42 43.98 -15.07
C PRO A 641 -2.08 45.29 -15.53
N SER A 642 -1.46 46.46 -15.40
CA SER A 642 -1.96 47.68 -16.06
C SER A 642 -1.41 47.89 -17.48
N PHE A 643 -0.37 47.15 -17.88
CA PHE A 643 0.34 47.31 -19.16
C PHE A 643 0.28 46.07 -20.07
N THR A 644 0.61 44.89 -19.53
CA THR A 644 0.68 43.62 -20.26
C THR A 644 -0.72 43.19 -20.71
N ARG A 645 -0.97 43.23 -22.02
CA ARG A 645 -2.29 43.10 -22.64
C ARG A 645 -2.81 41.67 -22.67
N ALA A 646 -1.94 40.71 -23.00
CA ALA A 646 -2.32 39.31 -23.15
C ALA A 646 -1.19 38.36 -22.77
N VAL A 647 -1.58 37.18 -22.29
CA VAL A 647 -0.70 36.02 -22.08
C VAL A 647 -1.13 34.92 -23.04
N TRP A 648 -0.31 34.67 -24.04
CA TRP A 648 -0.50 33.67 -25.08
C TRP A 648 0.11 32.34 -24.65
N ILE A 649 -0.72 31.32 -24.45
CA ILE A 649 -0.29 29.99 -24.01
C ILE A 649 -0.45 29.01 -25.17
N VAL A 650 0.65 28.37 -25.58
CA VAL A 650 0.63 27.38 -26.67
C VAL A 650 -0.18 26.15 -26.28
N GLU A 651 -1.14 25.76 -27.12
CA GLU A 651 -2.03 24.61 -26.90
C GLU A 651 -1.58 23.34 -27.64
N PRO A 652 -1.78 22.14 -27.04
CA PRO A 652 -2.14 21.91 -25.64
C PRO A 652 -1.00 22.32 -24.69
N CYS A 653 -1.34 22.74 -23.47
CA CYS A 653 -0.41 23.42 -22.58
C CYS A 653 -0.08 22.65 -21.28
N TYR A 654 1.01 23.03 -20.60
CA TYR A 654 1.22 22.65 -19.21
C TYR A 654 0.24 23.42 -18.31
N HIS A 655 -0.91 22.79 -18.05
CA HIS A 655 -2.06 23.40 -17.39
C HIS A 655 -1.80 24.05 -16.03
N LEU A 656 -0.80 23.60 -15.26
CA LEU A 656 -0.47 24.21 -13.96
C LEU A 656 0.18 25.60 -14.11
N ALA A 657 0.71 25.95 -15.29
CA ALA A 657 1.18 27.30 -15.56
C ALA A 657 0.03 28.33 -15.57
N CYS A 658 -1.17 27.95 -16.03
CA CYS A 658 -2.33 28.84 -16.08
C CYS A 658 -2.66 29.46 -14.72
N GLY A 659 -2.62 28.66 -13.65
CA GLY A 659 -2.83 29.15 -12.28
C GLY A 659 -1.80 30.19 -11.84
N ILE A 660 -0.54 30.04 -12.25
CA ILE A 660 0.53 30.99 -11.93
C ILE A 660 0.29 32.35 -12.62
N PHE A 661 -0.21 32.34 -13.86
CA PHE A 661 -0.60 33.57 -14.55
C PHE A 661 -1.87 34.18 -13.94
N GLU A 662 -2.85 33.36 -13.55
CA GLU A 662 -4.06 33.80 -12.84
C GLU A 662 -3.71 34.51 -11.54
N ASP A 663 -2.85 33.92 -10.71
CA ASP A 663 -2.34 34.48 -9.45
C ASP A 663 -1.57 35.80 -9.65
N ALA A 664 -0.93 35.97 -10.81
CA ALA A 664 -0.25 37.20 -11.20
C ALA A 664 -1.21 38.29 -11.76
N GLY A 665 -2.52 38.04 -11.78
CA GLY A 665 -3.55 38.98 -12.21
C GLY A 665 -3.92 38.90 -13.69
N PHE A 666 -3.55 37.82 -14.39
CA PHE A 666 -3.79 37.66 -15.83
C PHE A 666 -4.97 36.74 -16.19
N GLY A 667 -5.81 36.32 -15.23
CA GLY A 667 -6.89 35.36 -15.50
C GLY A 667 -7.83 35.72 -16.66
N ALA A 668 -8.25 36.99 -16.77
CA ALA A 668 -9.08 37.46 -17.90
C ALA A 668 -8.31 37.71 -19.21
N ARG A 669 -6.97 37.55 -19.18
CA ARG A 669 -6.03 37.89 -20.27
C ARG A 669 -5.28 36.67 -20.80
N LEU A 670 -5.59 35.47 -20.30
CA LEU A 670 -5.12 34.23 -20.89
C LEU A 670 -5.75 34.05 -22.26
N ARG A 671 -4.92 33.71 -23.25
CA ARG A 671 -5.33 33.48 -24.64
C ARG A 671 -4.65 32.21 -25.13
N ALA A 672 -5.42 31.35 -25.79
CA ALA A 672 -4.90 30.17 -26.45
C ALA A 672 -4.11 30.57 -27.71
N ALA A 673 -2.86 30.11 -27.82
CA ALA A 673 -2.12 30.14 -29.08
C ALA A 673 -2.25 28.75 -29.73
N PRO A 674 -2.99 28.63 -30.86
CA PRO A 674 -3.20 27.33 -31.49
C PRO A 674 -1.87 26.73 -31.94
N GLY A 675 -1.79 25.40 -31.95
CA GLY A 675 -0.64 24.67 -32.44
C GLY A 675 -0.94 23.82 -33.68
N ASP A 676 0.11 23.54 -34.44
CA ASP A 676 0.18 22.62 -35.57
C ASP A 676 1.26 21.53 -35.33
N GLU A 677 1.58 20.75 -36.35
CA GLU A 677 2.57 19.65 -36.27
C GLU A 677 4.00 20.13 -35.93
N GLU A 678 4.32 21.41 -36.12
CA GLU A 678 5.60 22.02 -35.78
C GLU A 678 5.58 22.82 -34.47
N GLY A 679 4.48 22.79 -33.71
CA GLY A 679 4.33 23.54 -32.46
C GLY A 679 3.37 24.71 -32.61
N VAL A 680 3.73 25.92 -32.19
CA VAL A 680 2.80 27.09 -32.21
C VAL A 680 2.51 27.57 -33.63
N ASP A 681 1.25 27.80 -34.01
CA ASP A 681 0.89 28.48 -35.27
C ASP A 681 1.26 29.98 -35.18
N VAL A 682 2.43 30.34 -35.71
CA VAL A 682 2.97 31.71 -35.60
C VAL A 682 2.13 32.70 -36.40
N ASP A 683 1.65 32.32 -37.58
CA ASP A 683 0.83 33.20 -38.43
C ASP A 683 -0.54 33.44 -37.79
N GLY A 684 -1.14 32.39 -37.20
CA GLY A 684 -2.36 32.50 -36.42
C GLY A 684 -2.18 33.37 -35.18
N LEU A 685 -1.06 33.22 -34.48
CA LEU A 685 -0.73 34.04 -33.31
C LEU A 685 -0.52 35.51 -33.69
N GLU A 686 0.19 35.79 -34.78
CA GLU A 686 0.43 37.14 -35.29
C GLU A 686 -0.87 37.89 -35.59
N ARG A 687 -1.81 37.23 -36.29
CA ARG A 687 -3.14 37.81 -36.57
C ARG A 687 -3.85 38.20 -35.27
N ARG A 688 -3.87 37.32 -34.27
CA ARG A 688 -4.53 37.58 -32.99
C ARG A 688 -3.83 38.66 -32.15
N MET A 689 -2.50 38.71 -32.18
CA MET A 689 -1.72 39.76 -31.51
C MET A 689 -1.92 41.13 -32.17
N THR A 690 -1.99 41.17 -33.51
CA THR A 690 -2.27 42.39 -34.28
C THR A 690 -3.70 42.90 -34.03
N GLU A 691 -4.69 42.01 -34.03
CA GLU A 691 -6.08 42.35 -33.64
C GLU A 691 -6.11 43.03 -32.27
N MET A 692 -5.50 42.38 -31.26
CA MET A 692 -5.40 42.92 -29.90
C MET A 692 -4.68 44.26 -29.89
N ASP A 693 -3.58 44.40 -30.64
CA ASP A 693 -2.80 45.62 -30.69
C ASP A 693 -3.58 46.81 -31.23
N ASN A 694 -4.48 46.57 -32.18
CA ASN A 694 -5.35 47.57 -32.80
C ASN A 694 -6.62 47.89 -32.00
N GLU A 695 -6.98 47.11 -30.98
CA GLU A 695 -8.13 47.42 -30.10
C GLU A 695 -7.91 48.77 -29.37
N VAL A 696 -8.83 49.71 -29.56
CA VAL A 696 -8.80 51.06 -28.98
C VAL A 696 -8.97 50.98 -27.46
N MET A 697 -7.90 51.26 -26.72
CA MET A 697 -7.94 51.33 -25.27
C MET A 697 -8.56 52.66 -24.80
N PRO A 698 -9.27 52.69 -23.66
CA PRO A 698 -9.69 53.94 -23.03
C PRO A 698 -8.50 54.88 -22.85
N GLN A 699 -8.65 56.18 -23.13
CA GLN A 699 -7.60 57.22 -23.07
C GLN A 699 -7.00 57.47 -21.66
N VAL A 700 -7.28 56.61 -20.67
CA VAL A 700 -6.69 56.69 -19.34
C VAL A 700 -5.27 56.13 -19.44
N LYS A 701 -4.26 56.98 -19.29
CA LYS A 701 -2.86 56.57 -19.18
C LYS A 701 -2.76 55.56 -18.02
N PRO A 702 -2.48 54.27 -18.27
CA PRO A 702 -2.42 53.29 -17.19
C PRO A 702 -1.29 53.68 -16.24
N GLN A 703 -1.61 53.84 -14.95
CA GLN A 703 -0.58 53.97 -13.93
C GLN A 703 0.05 52.59 -13.72
N PRO A 704 1.39 52.45 -13.79
CA PRO A 704 2.06 51.19 -13.48
C PRO A 704 1.66 50.71 -12.08
N LEU A 705 1.21 49.47 -11.96
CA LEU A 705 0.95 48.85 -10.66
C LEU A 705 2.25 48.33 -10.04
N LYS A 706 3.26 48.09 -10.87
CA LYS A 706 4.60 47.69 -10.43
C LYS A 706 5.58 48.84 -10.58
N VAL A 707 6.56 48.89 -9.66
CA VAL A 707 7.57 49.95 -9.62
C VAL A 707 8.47 49.85 -10.86
N PRO A 708 8.46 50.85 -11.76
CA PRO A 708 9.41 50.91 -12.87
C PRO A 708 10.82 51.18 -12.33
N GLY A 709 11.83 50.56 -12.92
CA GLY A 709 13.22 50.71 -12.51
C GLY A 709 14.19 50.34 -13.63
N PRO A 710 15.47 50.74 -13.54
CA PRO A 710 16.46 50.53 -14.60
C PRO A 710 16.75 49.04 -14.88
N THR A 711 16.43 48.15 -13.94
CA THR A 711 16.58 46.70 -14.07
C THR A 711 15.26 45.98 -14.36
N ARG A 712 14.17 46.71 -14.66
CA ARG A 712 12.84 46.12 -14.91
C ARG A 712 12.27 46.58 -16.26
N LYS A 713 11.72 45.63 -17.02
CA LYS A 713 11.01 45.88 -18.29
C LYS A 713 9.66 45.15 -18.25
N SER A 714 8.55 45.89 -18.35
CA SER A 714 7.23 45.27 -18.57
C SER A 714 7.01 45.05 -20.07
N TYR A 715 6.65 43.83 -20.46
CA TYR A 715 6.35 43.50 -21.85
C TYR A 715 4.86 43.68 -22.17
N LYS A 716 4.56 44.11 -23.39
CA LYS A 716 3.19 44.30 -23.87
C LYS A 716 2.43 42.98 -23.97
N HIS A 717 3.12 41.90 -24.37
CA HIS A 717 2.57 40.55 -24.42
C HIS A 717 3.50 39.54 -23.74
N VAL A 718 2.96 38.40 -23.34
CA VAL A 718 3.76 37.24 -22.88
C VAL A 718 3.36 36.03 -23.70
N ILE A 719 4.33 35.21 -24.11
CA ILE A 719 4.12 33.94 -24.79
C ILE A 719 4.72 32.85 -23.90
N TYR A 720 3.93 31.84 -23.52
CA TYR A 720 4.38 30.70 -22.74
C TYR A 720 4.34 29.42 -23.56
N CYS A 721 5.46 28.70 -23.59
CA CYS A 721 5.59 27.48 -24.37
C CYS A 721 6.56 26.47 -23.74
N VAL A 722 6.51 25.24 -24.24
CA VAL A 722 7.54 24.21 -24.06
C VAL A 722 8.08 23.91 -25.45
N ALA A 723 9.27 24.38 -25.79
CA ALA A 723 9.76 24.33 -27.18
C ALA A 723 10.27 22.95 -27.62
N THR A 724 10.67 22.12 -26.68
CA THR A 724 11.21 20.77 -26.91
C THR A 724 10.39 19.74 -26.14
N CYS A 725 9.89 18.70 -26.82
CA CYS A 725 9.11 17.62 -26.22
C CYS A 725 7.93 18.14 -25.36
N SER A 726 7.09 18.98 -25.96
CA SER A 726 6.05 19.74 -25.26
C SER A 726 5.14 18.88 -24.38
N ASN A 727 4.81 19.35 -23.18
CA ASN A 727 3.80 18.70 -22.35
C ASN A 727 2.43 19.34 -22.63
N PRO A 728 1.44 18.58 -23.14
CA PRO A 728 1.40 17.12 -23.26
C PRO A 728 1.76 16.52 -24.62
N SER A 729 1.88 17.31 -25.70
CA SER A 729 1.85 16.82 -27.08
C SER A 729 3.08 16.01 -27.55
N GLY A 730 4.21 16.13 -26.86
CA GLY A 730 5.50 15.56 -27.26
C GLY A 730 6.16 16.30 -28.44
N ILE A 731 5.57 17.38 -28.95
CA ILE A 731 6.07 18.09 -30.14
C ILE A 731 7.32 18.90 -29.80
N THR A 732 8.28 18.90 -30.72
CA THR A 732 9.46 19.77 -30.69
C THR A 732 9.39 20.80 -31.82
N MET A 733 9.47 22.08 -31.49
CA MET A 733 9.44 23.16 -32.49
C MET A 733 10.66 23.11 -33.40
N SER A 734 10.42 23.16 -34.72
CA SER A 734 11.48 23.24 -35.73
C SER A 734 12.30 24.53 -35.59
N LEU A 735 13.52 24.55 -36.13
CA LEU A 735 14.36 25.75 -36.13
C LEU A 735 13.64 26.94 -36.80
N ARG A 736 13.06 26.72 -37.99
CA ARG A 736 12.27 27.74 -38.70
C ARG A 736 11.14 28.29 -37.82
N ARG A 737 10.44 27.41 -37.10
CA ARG A 737 9.35 27.81 -36.22
C ARG A 737 9.84 28.68 -35.06
N ARG A 738 10.95 28.29 -34.42
CA ARG A 738 11.59 29.05 -33.34
C ARG A 738 12.02 30.44 -33.83
N GLU A 739 12.67 30.53 -34.99
CA GLU A 739 13.07 31.82 -35.59
C GLU A 739 11.88 32.73 -35.91
N SER A 740 10.80 32.18 -36.47
CA SER A 740 9.57 32.95 -36.73
C SER A 740 8.93 33.46 -35.45
N LEU A 741 8.91 32.63 -34.39
CA LEU A 741 8.37 33.04 -33.09
C LEU A 741 9.18 34.18 -32.46
N ILE A 742 10.51 34.15 -32.54
CA ILE A 742 11.38 35.26 -32.09
C ILE A 742 11.08 36.55 -32.86
N ARG A 743 10.98 36.48 -34.20
CA ARG A 743 10.62 37.64 -35.03
C ARG A 743 9.28 38.24 -34.60
N LEU A 744 8.28 37.40 -34.38
CA LEU A 744 6.96 37.83 -33.92
C LEU A 744 7.02 38.50 -32.55
N ALA A 745 7.73 37.89 -31.60
CA ALA A 745 7.84 38.43 -30.24
C ALA A 745 8.50 39.81 -30.23
N ARG A 746 9.49 40.06 -31.10
CA ARG A 746 10.08 41.40 -31.26
C ARG A 746 9.10 42.39 -31.86
N ALA A 747 8.39 42.00 -32.91
CA ALA A 747 7.44 42.88 -33.61
C ALA A 747 6.32 43.41 -32.68
N HIS A 748 5.91 42.60 -31.69
CA HIS A 748 4.82 42.95 -30.78
C HIS A 748 5.25 43.29 -29.34
N ASP A 749 6.55 43.40 -29.04
CA ASP A 749 7.08 43.54 -27.68
C ASP A 749 6.53 42.46 -26.72
N ALA A 750 6.69 41.20 -27.13
CA ALA A 750 6.32 40.03 -26.36
C ALA A 750 7.53 39.39 -25.67
N LEU A 751 7.36 38.92 -24.44
CA LEU A 751 8.32 38.04 -23.77
C LEU A 751 7.93 36.58 -23.98
N ILE A 752 8.81 35.80 -24.59
CA ILE A 752 8.68 34.35 -24.66
C ILE A 752 9.34 33.73 -23.43
N ILE A 753 8.54 32.98 -22.67
CA ILE A 753 9.00 32.17 -21.56
C ILE A 753 8.93 30.71 -22.02
N SER A 754 10.08 30.09 -22.23
CA SER A 754 10.17 28.69 -22.66
C SER A 754 10.57 27.78 -21.51
N ASP A 755 9.69 26.84 -21.14
CA ASP A 755 10.02 25.81 -20.16
C ASP A 755 10.86 24.71 -20.82
N ASP A 756 12.20 24.86 -20.78
CA ASP A 756 13.16 23.93 -21.40
C ASP A 756 13.50 22.74 -20.47
N VAL A 757 12.51 22.25 -19.72
CA VAL A 757 12.70 21.24 -18.67
C VAL A 757 12.94 19.81 -19.18
N TYR A 758 12.76 19.58 -20.50
CA TYR A 758 12.90 18.27 -21.14
C TYR A 758 14.09 18.16 -22.11
N ASP A 759 14.85 19.23 -22.33
CA ASP A 759 15.92 19.26 -23.33
C ASP A 759 16.98 18.14 -23.17
N PHE A 760 17.24 17.74 -21.93
CA PHE A 760 18.19 16.67 -21.61
C PHE A 760 17.60 15.26 -21.68
N LEU A 761 16.28 15.15 -21.79
CA LEU A 761 15.50 13.91 -21.74
C LEU A 761 15.04 13.51 -23.13
N THR A 762 15.99 13.44 -24.06
CA THR A 762 15.76 13.01 -25.45
C THR A 762 16.63 11.79 -25.75
N TRP A 763 16.17 10.91 -26.63
CA TRP A 763 16.86 9.69 -27.03
C TRP A 763 16.45 9.25 -28.45
N PRO A 764 17.33 8.57 -29.21
CA PRO A 764 16.93 7.95 -30.46
C PRO A 764 15.96 6.79 -30.19
N LEU A 765 14.98 6.56 -31.08
CA LEU A 765 14.05 5.43 -30.92
C LEU A 765 14.72 4.07 -31.12
N GLN A 766 15.79 4.05 -31.92
CA GLN A 766 16.65 2.89 -32.17
C GLN A 766 18.11 3.24 -31.87
N GLY A 767 18.87 2.32 -31.29
CA GLY A 767 20.27 2.52 -30.93
C GLY A 767 20.48 3.02 -29.49
N ASP A 768 21.68 3.53 -29.23
CA ASP A 768 22.16 3.87 -27.89
C ASP A 768 21.49 5.16 -27.36
N ALA A 769 20.80 5.05 -26.23
CA ALA A 769 20.12 6.18 -25.60
C ALA A 769 21.10 7.23 -25.04
N ARG A 770 22.36 6.86 -24.74
CA ARG A 770 23.35 7.75 -24.10
C ARG A 770 23.63 9.00 -24.91
N SER A 771 23.69 8.88 -26.25
CA SER A 771 24.00 10.01 -27.14
C SER A 771 22.96 11.14 -27.10
N GLY A 772 21.74 10.85 -26.65
CA GLY A 772 20.60 11.76 -26.77
C GLY A 772 20.25 12.09 -28.22
N ALA A 773 19.37 13.07 -28.41
CA ALA A 773 19.04 13.60 -29.73
C ALA A 773 19.67 14.99 -29.97
N LEU A 774 19.97 15.28 -31.23
CA LEU A 774 20.31 16.64 -31.66
C LEU A 774 19.01 17.46 -31.68
N ILE A 775 18.90 18.40 -30.75
CA ILE A 775 17.74 19.29 -30.62
C ILE A 775 18.04 20.65 -31.25
N PRO A 776 17.04 21.36 -31.79
CA PRO A 776 17.23 22.70 -32.34
C PRO A 776 17.74 23.69 -31.26
N PRO A 777 18.47 24.76 -31.67
CA PRO A 777 18.86 25.85 -30.78
C PRO A 777 17.71 26.39 -29.93
N ARG A 778 17.98 26.77 -28.67
CA ARG A 778 16.95 27.30 -27.77
C ARG A 778 16.49 28.69 -28.21
N LEU A 779 15.27 29.06 -27.82
CA LEU A 779 14.67 30.35 -28.19
C LEU A 779 15.49 31.53 -27.68
N CYS A 780 16.02 31.46 -26.45
CA CYS A 780 16.87 32.52 -25.89
C CYS A 780 18.20 32.66 -26.66
N ASP A 781 18.79 31.56 -27.15
CA ASP A 781 20.04 31.61 -27.92
C ASP A 781 19.81 32.24 -29.30
N ILE A 782 18.71 31.89 -29.98
CA ILE A 782 18.31 32.51 -31.26
C ILE A 782 18.07 34.01 -31.08
N ASP A 783 17.39 34.39 -30.00
CA ASP A 783 17.09 35.79 -29.71
C ASP A 783 18.37 36.60 -29.46
N LEU A 784 19.29 36.10 -28.65
CA LEU A 784 20.52 36.82 -28.31
C LEU A 784 21.52 36.88 -29.47
N ALA A 785 21.54 35.88 -30.35
CA ALA A 785 22.40 35.89 -31.54
C ALA A 785 22.03 36.98 -32.55
N SER A 786 20.83 37.58 -32.44
CA SER A 786 20.25 38.42 -33.48
C SER A 786 19.66 39.74 -32.98
N SER A 787 20.01 40.21 -31.77
CA SER A 787 19.42 41.40 -31.15
C SER A 787 20.42 42.25 -30.34
N ASP A 788 20.32 43.56 -30.49
CA ASP A 788 20.97 44.56 -29.62
C ASP A 788 20.06 45.03 -28.46
N ASN A 789 18.85 44.47 -28.31
CA ASN A 789 17.94 44.81 -27.22
C ASN A 789 18.51 44.31 -25.88
N PRO A 790 18.76 45.19 -24.88
CA PRO A 790 19.42 44.81 -23.65
C PRO A 790 18.67 43.75 -22.84
N PHE A 791 17.33 43.70 -22.90
CA PHE A 791 16.50 42.73 -22.17
C PHE A 791 16.15 41.48 -22.98
N GLY A 792 16.34 41.49 -24.30
CA GLY A 792 15.83 40.45 -25.19
C GLY A 792 14.30 40.38 -25.24
N ASN A 793 13.81 39.26 -25.78
CA ASN A 793 12.42 38.88 -25.92
C ASN A 793 12.19 37.38 -25.66
N ALA A 794 13.22 36.57 -25.38
CA ALA A 794 13.06 35.16 -25.02
C ALA A 794 13.96 34.74 -23.84
N VAL A 795 13.41 33.88 -22.97
CA VAL A 795 14.14 33.28 -21.85
C VAL A 795 13.91 31.78 -21.77
N SER A 796 14.97 31.05 -21.43
CA SER A 796 14.92 29.63 -21.09
C SER A 796 14.66 29.47 -19.60
N ASN A 797 13.65 28.68 -19.24
CA ASN A 797 13.24 28.37 -17.88
C ASN A 797 13.51 26.89 -17.58
N GLY A 798 14.68 26.61 -17.01
CA GLY A 798 15.17 25.26 -16.74
C GLY A 798 14.86 24.76 -15.32
N SER A 799 14.97 23.45 -15.12
CA SER A 799 14.81 22.83 -13.80
C SER A 799 15.54 21.51 -13.64
N PHE A 800 16.05 21.26 -12.44
CA PHE A 800 16.60 19.96 -12.04
C PHE A 800 15.51 18.93 -11.69
N SER A 801 14.22 19.31 -11.71
CA SER A 801 13.12 18.45 -11.26
C SER A 801 12.96 17.17 -12.07
N LYS A 802 13.34 17.20 -13.36
CA LYS A 802 13.21 16.05 -14.26
C LYS A 802 14.51 15.24 -14.41
N ILE A 803 15.64 15.83 -14.02
CA ILE A 803 16.99 15.25 -14.21
C ILE A 803 17.70 14.87 -12.91
N VAL A 804 17.18 15.27 -11.75
CA VAL A 804 17.70 14.90 -10.42
C VAL A 804 16.55 14.53 -9.51
N GLY A 805 15.58 15.42 -9.34
CA GLY A 805 14.39 15.14 -8.54
C GLY A 805 13.66 16.41 -8.10
N PRO A 806 12.32 16.39 -8.06
CA PRO A 806 11.52 17.59 -7.77
C PRO A 806 11.72 18.13 -6.36
N GLY A 807 12.15 17.29 -5.40
CA GLY A 807 12.43 17.69 -4.01
C GLY A 807 13.60 18.67 -3.87
N MET A 808 14.51 18.75 -4.86
CA MET A 808 15.63 19.69 -4.83
C MET A 808 15.19 21.15 -4.92
N ARG A 809 13.98 21.41 -5.42
CA ARG A 809 13.40 22.76 -5.57
C ARG A 809 14.39 23.77 -6.13
N THR A 810 15.14 23.37 -7.16
CA THR A 810 16.19 24.19 -7.78
C THR A 810 16.07 24.13 -9.30
N GLY A 811 16.31 25.25 -9.96
CA GLY A 811 16.31 25.43 -11.40
C GLY A 811 17.11 26.65 -11.78
N TRP A 812 16.97 27.08 -13.03
CA TRP A 812 17.67 28.25 -13.54
C TRP A 812 16.87 28.97 -14.61
N VAL A 813 17.13 30.26 -14.78
CA VAL A 813 16.71 31.04 -15.95
C VAL A 813 17.95 31.45 -16.71
N GLU A 814 17.90 31.27 -18.03
CA GLU A 814 18.90 31.80 -18.93
C GLU A 814 18.28 32.81 -19.91
N GLY A 815 18.90 33.99 -20.01
CA GLY A 815 18.44 35.08 -20.87
C GLY A 815 19.53 36.12 -21.08
N SER A 816 19.15 37.35 -21.43
CA SER A 816 20.13 38.45 -21.50
C SER A 816 20.64 38.82 -20.10
N THR A 817 21.83 39.42 -20.03
CA THR A 817 22.41 39.88 -18.76
C THR A 817 21.53 40.91 -18.06
N ALA A 818 20.82 41.79 -18.78
CA ALA A 818 19.90 42.74 -18.17
C ALA A 818 18.64 42.05 -17.61
N PHE A 819 18.11 41.03 -18.31
CA PHE A 819 16.99 40.25 -17.82
C PHE A 819 17.36 39.48 -16.55
N VAL A 820 18.50 38.79 -16.56
CA VAL A 820 18.97 37.99 -15.42
C VAL A 820 19.23 38.87 -14.19
N ARG A 821 19.78 40.07 -14.40
CA ARG A 821 19.92 41.06 -13.33
C ARG A 821 18.55 41.48 -12.78
N GLY A 822 17.59 41.82 -13.64
CA GLY A 822 16.24 42.19 -13.23
C GLY A 822 15.46 41.09 -12.50
N LEU A 823 15.76 39.83 -12.80
CA LEU A 823 15.20 38.68 -12.09
C LEU A 823 15.86 38.47 -10.72
N GLY A 824 17.18 38.68 -10.61
CA GLY A 824 17.86 38.73 -9.30
C GLY A 824 17.32 39.83 -8.39
N ASP A 825 16.89 40.95 -8.97
CA ASP A 825 16.29 42.09 -8.27
C ASP A 825 14.78 41.90 -7.94
N THR A 826 14.24 40.68 -8.08
CA THR A 826 12.88 40.39 -7.58
C THR A 826 12.86 40.57 -6.05
N ALA A 827 11.84 41.23 -5.51
CA ALA A 827 11.81 41.61 -4.10
C ALA A 827 11.88 40.39 -3.13
N SER A 828 11.28 39.27 -3.51
CA SER A 828 11.37 38.02 -2.75
C SER A 828 12.78 37.45 -2.71
N THR A 829 13.56 37.61 -3.78
CA THR A 829 14.98 37.27 -3.85
C THR A 829 15.82 38.23 -3.01
N LEU A 830 15.64 39.55 -3.16
CA LEU A 830 16.41 40.54 -2.38
C LEU A 830 16.23 40.40 -0.86
N SER A 831 15.06 39.95 -0.41
CA SER A 831 14.79 39.75 1.02
C SER A 831 15.42 38.47 1.59
N GLY A 832 15.62 37.44 0.77
CA GLY A 832 15.95 36.08 1.23
C GLY A 832 17.15 35.45 0.51
N GLY A 833 17.85 36.21 -0.34
CA GLY A 833 18.88 35.73 -1.24
C GLY A 833 18.37 34.72 -2.28
N ALA A 834 19.29 33.96 -2.86
CA ALA A 834 18.97 32.98 -3.88
C ALA A 834 18.09 31.84 -3.36
N ALA A 835 17.08 31.47 -4.15
CA ALA A 835 16.24 30.33 -3.84
C ALA A 835 17.08 29.04 -3.75
N SER A 836 16.87 28.28 -2.67
CA SER A 836 17.44 26.94 -2.46
C SER A 836 18.98 26.90 -2.49
N GLN A 837 19.65 27.90 -1.89
CA GLN A 837 21.12 28.03 -1.85
C GLN A 837 21.87 26.72 -1.52
N PHE A 838 21.46 26.00 -0.47
CA PHE A 838 22.10 24.72 -0.10
C PHE A 838 21.96 23.67 -1.22
N CYS A 839 20.75 23.49 -1.75
CA CYS A 839 20.51 22.58 -2.87
C CYS A 839 21.32 22.99 -4.12
N ALA A 840 21.48 24.29 -4.36
CA ALA A 840 22.28 24.81 -5.46
C ALA A 840 23.76 24.43 -5.31
N ALA A 841 24.31 24.44 -4.09
CA ALA A 841 25.68 23.99 -3.84
C ALA A 841 25.85 22.48 -4.06
N VAL A 842 24.90 21.67 -3.59
CA VAL A 842 24.88 20.21 -3.84
C VAL A 842 24.84 19.93 -5.34
N LEU A 843 23.99 20.66 -6.08
CA LEU A 843 23.91 20.52 -7.53
C LEU A 843 25.16 21.02 -8.25
N ALA A 844 25.82 22.08 -7.74
CA ALA A 844 27.07 22.57 -8.29
C ALA A 844 28.12 21.47 -8.30
N ASP A 845 28.28 20.77 -7.18
CA ASP A 845 29.21 19.67 -7.05
C ASP A 845 28.90 18.53 -8.05
N LEU A 846 27.62 18.15 -8.23
CA LEU A 846 27.24 17.15 -9.22
C LEU A 846 27.55 17.57 -10.68
N VAL A 847 27.33 18.84 -11.01
CA VAL A 847 27.60 19.39 -12.36
C VAL A 847 29.11 19.46 -12.60
N MET A 848 29.88 20.00 -11.65
CA MET A 848 31.33 20.18 -11.78
C MET A 848 32.07 18.84 -11.90
N ASN A 849 31.63 17.82 -11.16
CA ASN A 849 32.23 16.48 -11.19
C ASN A 849 31.74 15.60 -12.37
N GLY A 850 30.85 16.14 -13.22
CA GLY A 850 30.22 15.42 -14.33
C GLY A 850 29.30 14.28 -13.89
N GLU A 851 28.95 14.19 -12.60
CA GLU A 851 28.08 13.15 -12.07
C GLU A 851 26.64 13.31 -12.56
N LEU A 852 26.17 14.54 -12.73
CA LEU A 852 24.86 14.82 -13.32
C LEU A 852 24.77 14.33 -14.77
N GLU A 853 25.79 14.65 -15.57
CA GLU A 853 25.85 14.27 -16.99
C GLU A 853 25.84 12.75 -17.15
N ARG A 854 26.72 12.05 -16.41
CA ARG A 854 26.72 10.57 -16.37
C ARG A 854 25.38 10.00 -15.89
N HIS A 855 24.74 10.61 -14.89
CA HIS A 855 23.42 10.16 -14.43
C HIS A 855 22.36 10.29 -15.54
N ILE A 856 22.34 11.40 -16.28
CA ILE A 856 21.43 11.60 -17.41
C ILE A 856 21.69 10.56 -18.51
N GLU A 857 22.95 10.38 -18.89
CA GLU A 857 23.36 9.50 -19.98
C GLU A 857 23.19 8.02 -19.64
N ASP A 858 23.71 7.57 -18.50
CA ASP A 858 23.80 6.15 -18.15
C ASP A 858 22.52 5.61 -17.50
N GLN A 859 21.69 6.47 -16.89
CA GLN A 859 20.52 6.03 -16.12
C GLN A 859 19.20 6.59 -16.69
N LEU A 860 19.07 7.91 -16.80
CA LEU A 860 17.77 8.52 -17.14
C LEU A 860 17.34 8.24 -18.59
N ARG A 861 18.18 8.57 -19.59
CA ARG A 861 17.82 8.36 -21.00
C ARG A 861 17.56 6.87 -21.32
N PRO A 862 18.41 5.91 -20.89
CA PRO A 862 18.14 4.50 -21.14
C PRO A 862 16.86 4.00 -20.46
N SER A 863 16.58 4.45 -19.23
CA SER A 863 15.34 4.10 -18.52
C SER A 863 14.11 4.64 -19.24
N LEU A 864 14.13 5.91 -19.64
CA LEU A 864 13.02 6.54 -20.35
C LEU A 864 12.82 5.95 -21.76
N GLN A 865 13.89 5.61 -22.48
CA GLN A 865 13.80 4.94 -23.78
C GLN A 865 13.09 3.58 -23.65
N ARG A 866 13.43 2.76 -22.64
CA ARG A 866 12.76 1.47 -22.40
C ARG A 866 11.29 1.65 -22.01
N ARG A 867 11.00 2.56 -21.08
CA ARG A 867 9.63 2.87 -20.63
C ARG A 867 8.76 3.38 -21.78
N HIS A 868 9.29 4.27 -22.61
CA HIS A 868 8.64 4.75 -23.82
C HIS A 868 8.36 3.61 -24.81
N ARG A 869 9.31 2.71 -25.04
CA ARG A 869 9.09 1.54 -25.91
C ARG A 869 7.95 0.66 -25.37
N ASN A 870 7.99 0.30 -24.08
CA ASN A 870 6.99 -0.58 -23.47
C ASN A 870 5.58 0.01 -23.53
N ILE A 871 5.43 1.31 -23.25
CA ILE A 871 4.11 1.96 -23.31
C ILE A 871 3.61 2.04 -24.75
N MET A 872 4.48 2.37 -25.72
CA MET A 872 4.10 2.47 -27.13
C MET A 872 3.71 1.10 -27.73
N ASP A 873 4.44 0.04 -27.40
CA ASP A 873 4.10 -1.31 -27.82
C ASP A 873 2.75 -1.77 -27.22
N SER A 874 2.49 -1.38 -25.97
CA SER A 874 1.20 -1.64 -25.32
C SER A 874 0.07 -0.84 -25.97
N ILE A 875 0.30 0.42 -26.34
CA ILE A 875 -0.66 1.27 -27.06
C ILE A 875 -1.00 0.63 -28.41
N ARG A 876 0.01 0.20 -29.18
CA ARG A 876 -0.17 -0.50 -30.46
C ARG A 876 -1.02 -1.76 -30.31
N LYS A 877 -0.78 -2.53 -29.24
CA LYS A 877 -1.48 -3.79 -28.99
C LYS A 877 -2.92 -3.61 -28.50
N HIS A 878 -3.14 -2.68 -27.57
CA HIS A 878 -4.40 -2.60 -26.81
C HIS A 878 -5.31 -1.42 -27.22
N LEU A 879 -4.75 -0.31 -27.71
CA LEU A 879 -5.50 0.90 -28.04
C LEU A 879 -5.64 1.14 -29.56
N ALA A 880 -4.63 0.79 -30.35
CA ALA A 880 -4.71 0.94 -31.82
C ALA A 880 -5.89 0.18 -32.46
N PRO A 881 -6.25 -1.04 -32.02
CA PRO A 881 -7.46 -1.74 -32.50
C PRO A 881 -8.78 -1.01 -32.19
N LEU A 882 -8.76 -0.04 -31.28
CA LEU A 882 -9.90 0.81 -30.94
C LEU A 882 -9.89 2.14 -31.71
N GLY A 883 -8.97 2.32 -32.66
CA GLY A 883 -8.85 3.55 -33.44
C GLY A 883 -8.17 4.71 -32.69
N ILE A 884 -7.42 4.40 -31.64
CA ILE A 884 -6.66 5.37 -30.83
C ILE A 884 -5.19 5.28 -31.21
N THR A 885 -4.59 6.42 -31.48
CA THR A 885 -3.21 6.52 -31.97
C THR A 885 -2.39 7.47 -31.10
N ALA A 886 -1.08 7.33 -31.18
CA ALA A 886 -0.09 8.19 -30.57
C ALA A 886 0.92 8.58 -31.65
N ARG A 887 1.61 9.71 -31.45
CA ARG A 887 2.71 10.12 -32.33
C ARG A 887 3.86 9.11 -32.25
N ASP A 888 4.33 8.60 -33.40
CA ASP A 888 5.47 7.67 -33.49
C ASP A 888 6.34 7.81 -34.76
N ASP A 889 6.30 8.98 -35.40
CA ASP A 889 6.83 9.24 -36.74
C ASP A 889 8.26 9.80 -36.79
N GLU A 890 8.90 10.08 -35.65
CA GLU A 890 10.24 10.66 -35.57
C GLU A 890 11.35 9.61 -35.32
N ALA A 891 12.58 9.90 -35.74
CA ALA A 891 13.74 9.04 -35.46
C ALA A 891 14.16 9.04 -33.97
N TRP A 892 13.66 9.98 -33.19
CA TRP A 892 13.96 10.19 -31.78
C TRP A 892 12.70 10.63 -31.02
N TYR A 893 12.73 10.57 -29.69
CA TYR A 893 11.64 11.01 -28.83
C TYR A 893 12.20 11.62 -27.53
N GLY A 894 11.36 12.27 -26.74
CA GLY A 894 11.76 12.76 -25.44
C GLY A 894 10.61 13.18 -24.53
N GLY A 895 10.96 13.69 -23.36
CA GLY A 895 9.99 14.07 -22.33
C GLY A 895 9.40 12.86 -21.59
N TYR A 896 8.24 13.06 -20.95
CA TYR A 896 7.62 12.07 -20.04
C TYR A 896 6.28 11.52 -20.51
N PHE A 897 5.73 12.08 -21.60
CA PHE A 897 4.33 11.94 -21.92
C PHE A 897 4.09 11.44 -23.33
N VAL A 898 3.00 10.69 -23.48
CA VAL A 898 2.41 10.34 -24.77
C VAL A 898 1.02 10.96 -24.82
N TRP A 899 0.73 11.60 -25.95
CA TRP A 899 -0.56 12.19 -26.27
C TRP A 899 -1.33 11.25 -27.20
N LEU A 900 -2.44 10.74 -26.71
CA LEU A 900 -3.33 9.84 -27.44
C LEU A 900 -4.41 10.65 -28.13
N SER A 901 -4.75 10.28 -29.36
CA SER A 901 -5.84 10.88 -30.13
C SER A 901 -6.66 9.80 -30.84
N ALA A 902 -7.98 10.01 -30.86
CA ALA A 902 -8.91 9.16 -31.60
C ALA A 902 -8.97 9.51 -33.09
N THR A 903 -9.10 8.51 -33.96
CA THR A 903 -9.40 8.77 -35.38
C THR A 903 -10.85 9.25 -35.55
N THR A 904 -11.11 10.06 -36.58
CA THR A 904 -12.45 10.60 -36.87
C THR A 904 -13.52 9.54 -37.13
N LYS A 905 -13.12 8.30 -37.44
CA LYS A 905 -14.00 7.15 -37.65
C LYS A 905 -14.43 6.46 -36.35
N THR A 906 -13.80 6.77 -35.22
CA THR A 906 -14.10 6.15 -33.93
C THR A 906 -13.94 7.19 -32.82
N PRO A 907 -14.97 8.01 -32.54
CA PRO A 907 -14.89 9.04 -31.52
C PRO A 907 -14.72 8.41 -30.13
N LEU A 908 -13.89 9.03 -29.30
CA LEU A 908 -13.79 8.68 -27.89
C LEU A 908 -14.98 9.25 -27.11
N PRO A 909 -15.41 8.57 -26.03
CA PRO A 909 -16.22 9.20 -25.00
C PRO A 909 -15.57 10.48 -24.45
N PRO A 910 -16.34 11.36 -23.78
CA PRO A 910 -15.79 12.55 -23.14
C PRO A 910 -14.56 12.21 -22.25
N PRO A 911 -13.40 12.86 -22.39
CA PRO A 911 -12.18 12.43 -21.71
C PRO A 911 -12.28 12.45 -20.18
N LYS A 912 -13.06 13.38 -19.62
CA LYS A 912 -13.36 13.40 -18.17
C LYS A 912 -14.13 12.17 -17.73
N LEU A 913 -15.10 11.73 -18.52
CA LEU A 913 -15.86 10.50 -18.27
C LEU A 913 -14.93 9.28 -18.30
N ILE A 914 -13.99 9.23 -19.25
CA ILE A 914 -12.99 8.15 -19.33
C ILE A 914 -12.11 8.15 -18.09
N ALA A 915 -11.63 9.32 -17.65
CA ALA A 915 -10.77 9.43 -16.46
C ALA A 915 -11.49 8.99 -15.17
N GLU A 916 -12.76 9.37 -15.00
CA GLU A 916 -13.58 8.93 -13.88
C GLU A 916 -13.83 7.43 -13.91
N ALA A 917 -14.20 6.87 -15.08
CA ALA A 917 -14.41 5.44 -15.25
C ALA A 917 -13.11 4.64 -15.02
N ALA A 918 -11.96 5.16 -15.45
CA ALA A 918 -10.64 4.56 -15.22
C ALA A 918 -10.30 4.48 -13.73
N MET A 919 -10.57 5.54 -12.97
CA MET A 919 -10.36 5.53 -11.54
C MET A 919 -11.32 4.57 -10.84
N ARG A 920 -12.62 4.70 -11.13
CA ARG A 920 -13.70 3.94 -10.48
C ARG A 920 -13.60 2.44 -10.73
N ASP A 921 -13.38 2.04 -11.98
CA ASP A 921 -13.57 0.65 -12.42
C ASP A 921 -12.25 -0.07 -12.72
N ALA A 922 -11.15 0.66 -12.95
CA ALA A 922 -9.84 0.09 -13.29
C ALA A 922 -8.72 0.41 -12.27
N ASN A 923 -9.00 1.22 -11.24
CA ASN A 923 -8.01 1.75 -10.30
C ASN A 923 -6.79 2.34 -11.04
N LEU A 924 -7.09 3.16 -12.05
CA LEU A 924 -6.14 3.74 -12.99
C LEU A 924 -6.36 5.25 -13.07
N VAL A 925 -5.30 6.04 -12.95
CA VAL A 925 -5.36 7.51 -13.11
C VAL A 925 -4.72 7.90 -14.44
N ILE A 926 -5.45 8.67 -15.26
CA ILE A 926 -5.01 9.17 -16.57
C ILE A 926 -5.23 10.69 -16.67
N GLY A 927 -4.57 11.36 -17.62
CA GLY A 927 -4.81 12.78 -17.90
C GLY A 927 -5.89 12.97 -18.97
N PRO A 928 -7.09 13.48 -18.65
CA PRO A 928 -8.08 13.81 -19.67
C PRO A 928 -7.60 15.01 -20.51
N GLY A 929 -7.78 14.97 -21.84
CA GLY A 929 -7.27 16.00 -22.76
C GLY A 929 -7.72 17.42 -22.40
N THR A 930 -8.98 17.57 -22.00
CA THR A 930 -9.58 18.84 -21.53
C THR A 930 -8.83 19.50 -20.35
N MET A 931 -7.99 18.77 -19.61
CA MET A 931 -7.14 19.33 -18.56
C MET A 931 -6.07 20.28 -19.12
N PHE A 932 -5.64 20.09 -20.37
CA PHE A 932 -4.53 20.80 -21.01
C PHE A 932 -4.99 21.97 -21.91
N GLU A 933 -6.24 22.39 -21.75
CA GLU A 933 -6.82 23.58 -22.36
C GLU A 933 -6.42 24.87 -21.64
N VAL A 934 -6.31 25.97 -22.39
CA VAL A 934 -6.14 27.30 -21.80
C VAL A 934 -7.48 27.78 -21.24
N ARG A 935 -7.49 28.08 -19.93
CA ARG A 935 -8.71 28.53 -19.23
C ARG A 935 -9.06 29.96 -19.63
N GLY A 936 -10.35 30.26 -19.74
CA GLY A 936 -10.85 31.62 -19.95
C GLY A 936 -10.80 32.17 -21.38
N ASP A 937 -10.42 31.37 -22.39
CA ASP A 937 -10.51 31.74 -23.82
C ASP A 937 -11.58 30.90 -24.55
N ASP A 938 -12.59 31.55 -25.14
CA ASP A 938 -13.65 30.89 -25.90
C ASP A 938 -13.18 30.41 -27.29
N ARG A 939 -12.07 30.94 -27.81
CA ARG A 939 -11.48 30.56 -29.11
C ARG A 939 -10.52 29.36 -29.01
N ARG A 940 -10.41 28.73 -27.83
CA ARG A 940 -9.49 27.60 -27.57
C ARG A 940 -9.90 26.31 -28.29
N LYS A 941 -8.93 25.42 -28.51
CA LYS A 941 -9.24 24.05 -28.96
C LYS A 941 -9.79 23.25 -27.78
N ARG A 942 -10.89 22.53 -28.00
CA ARG A 942 -11.45 21.61 -27.01
C ARG A 942 -10.87 20.23 -27.23
N PHE A 943 -10.02 19.78 -26.31
CA PHE A 943 -9.31 18.51 -26.42
C PHE A 943 -10.21 17.36 -25.94
N GLU A 944 -11.34 17.21 -26.63
CA GLU A 944 -12.43 16.27 -26.31
C GLU A 944 -12.18 14.86 -26.86
N ALA A 945 -11.11 14.64 -27.62
CA ALA A 945 -10.77 13.33 -28.20
C ALA A 945 -9.35 12.88 -27.80
N GLU A 946 -8.80 13.46 -26.74
CA GLU A 946 -7.41 13.27 -26.36
C GLU A 946 -7.23 12.82 -24.90
N ILE A 947 -6.19 12.02 -24.68
CA ILE A 947 -5.79 11.51 -23.36
C ILE A 947 -4.26 11.60 -23.27
N ARG A 948 -3.74 12.07 -22.14
CA ARG A 948 -2.31 12.05 -21.86
C ARG A 948 -1.93 10.94 -20.89
N LEU A 949 -0.94 10.14 -21.26
CA LEU A 949 -0.31 9.16 -20.38
C LEU A 949 1.11 9.59 -20.02
N CYS A 950 1.52 9.37 -18.77
CA CYS A 950 2.90 9.49 -18.32
C CYS A 950 3.58 8.12 -18.32
N PHE A 951 4.77 8.04 -18.89
CA PHE A 951 5.59 6.81 -18.87
C PHE A 951 6.82 6.91 -17.97
N ALA A 952 7.06 8.05 -17.33
CA ALA A 952 8.25 8.24 -16.50
C ALA A 952 8.09 7.77 -15.04
N TRP A 953 6.87 7.83 -14.49
CA TRP A 953 6.61 7.64 -13.06
C TRP A 953 6.48 6.16 -12.65
N GLU A 954 5.53 5.43 -13.23
CA GLU A 954 5.23 4.04 -12.87
C GLU A 954 6.27 3.07 -13.42
N GLU A 955 6.53 1.98 -12.70
CA GLU A 955 7.43 0.89 -13.14
C GLU A 955 7.00 0.23 -14.46
N GLU A 956 7.97 -0.34 -15.18
CA GLU A 956 7.81 -0.80 -16.56
C GLU A 956 6.64 -1.79 -16.75
N ASP A 957 6.42 -2.68 -15.79
CA ASP A 957 5.31 -3.65 -15.77
C ASP A 957 3.94 -2.96 -15.57
N ALA A 958 3.88 -2.00 -14.65
CA ALA A 958 2.68 -1.22 -14.37
C ALA A 958 2.29 -0.30 -15.55
N LEU A 959 3.24 0.14 -16.38
CA LEU A 959 2.93 0.87 -17.62
C LEU A 959 2.16 0.00 -18.62
N VAL A 960 2.63 -1.24 -18.82
CA VAL A 960 1.99 -2.22 -19.72
C VAL A 960 0.59 -2.55 -19.21
N GLU A 961 0.48 -2.87 -17.92
CA GLU A 961 -0.80 -3.19 -17.29
C GLU A 961 -1.77 -2.00 -17.34
N GLY A 962 -1.30 -0.78 -17.10
CA GLY A 962 -2.12 0.43 -17.13
C GLY A 962 -2.76 0.68 -18.49
N VAL A 963 -2.01 0.47 -19.58
CA VAL A 963 -2.52 0.60 -20.95
C VAL A 963 -3.49 -0.53 -21.30
N GLU A 964 -3.22 -1.77 -20.85
CA GLU A 964 -4.15 -2.89 -21.02
C GLU A 964 -5.49 -2.61 -20.32
N ARG A 965 -5.45 -2.15 -19.06
CA ARG A 965 -6.64 -1.77 -18.28
C ARG A 965 -7.44 -0.68 -19.00
N LEU A 966 -6.76 0.34 -19.55
CA LEU A 966 -7.40 1.40 -20.32
C LEU A 966 -8.07 0.85 -21.60
N GLY A 967 -7.39 -0.03 -22.33
CA GLY A 967 -7.94 -0.66 -23.54
C GLY A 967 -9.19 -1.50 -23.26
N LEU A 968 -9.17 -2.29 -22.18
CA LEU A 968 -10.34 -3.07 -21.76
C LEU A 968 -11.51 -2.17 -21.35
N LEU A 969 -11.24 -1.09 -20.62
CA LEU A 969 -12.26 -0.13 -20.23
C LEU A 969 -12.90 0.55 -21.45
N LEU A 970 -12.09 1.07 -22.36
CA LEU A 970 -12.58 1.76 -23.56
C LEU A 970 -13.37 0.81 -24.48
N LYS A 971 -12.90 -0.43 -24.61
CA LYS A 971 -13.65 -1.47 -25.31
C LYS A 971 -15.01 -1.72 -24.65
N ARG A 972 -15.07 -1.80 -23.31
CA ARG A 972 -16.33 -1.97 -22.58
C ARG A 972 -17.27 -0.78 -22.77
N MET A 973 -16.77 0.45 -22.63
CA MET A 973 -17.55 1.68 -22.86
C MET A 973 -18.15 1.72 -24.28
N ARG A 974 -17.48 1.14 -25.27
CA ARG A 974 -17.96 1.07 -26.66
C ARG A 974 -18.95 -0.07 -26.87
N ASP A 975 -18.67 -1.26 -26.33
CA ASP A 975 -19.39 -2.49 -26.65
C ASP A 975 -20.62 -2.71 -25.73
N ASP A 976 -20.67 -2.07 -24.55
CA ASP A 976 -21.74 -2.19 -23.54
C ASP A 976 -22.48 -0.85 -23.36
N LYS A 977 -23.61 -0.72 -24.05
CA LYS A 977 -24.42 0.51 -24.06
C LYS A 977 -25.06 0.83 -22.70
N GLU A 978 -25.52 -0.18 -21.97
CA GLU A 978 -26.17 0.01 -20.67
C GLU A 978 -25.17 0.54 -19.63
N TYR A 979 -23.96 -0.01 -19.63
CA TYR A 979 -22.86 0.50 -18.82
C TYR A 979 -22.47 1.94 -19.17
N TYR A 980 -22.44 2.27 -20.47
CA TYR A 980 -22.14 3.62 -20.92
C TYR A 980 -23.21 4.64 -20.49
N ASP A 981 -24.48 4.28 -20.61
CA ASP A 981 -25.60 5.15 -20.22
C ASP A 981 -25.64 5.37 -18.68
N ASP A 982 -25.31 4.35 -17.88
CA ASP A 982 -25.14 4.46 -16.42
C ASP A 982 -24.01 5.42 -16.02
N LEU A 983 -22.87 5.30 -16.70
CA LEU A 983 -21.73 6.20 -16.53
C LEU A 983 -22.11 7.66 -16.81
N LEU A 984 -22.83 7.93 -17.91
CA LEU A 984 -23.30 9.27 -18.25
C LEU A 984 -24.30 9.84 -17.23
N ALA A 985 -25.21 9.01 -16.73
CA ALA A 985 -26.18 9.42 -15.71
C ALA A 985 -25.50 9.79 -14.38
N THR A 986 -24.41 9.08 -14.04
CA THR A 986 -23.61 9.34 -12.83
C THR A 986 -22.72 10.58 -12.99
N PHE A 987 -22.10 10.75 -14.16
CA PHE A 987 -21.25 11.90 -14.53
C PHE A 987 -21.99 13.24 -14.45
N SER A 988 -23.27 13.25 -14.82
CA SER A 988 -24.13 14.44 -14.82
C SER A 988 -24.41 15.01 -13.41
N LYS A 989 -23.99 14.31 -12.33
CA LYS A 989 -24.18 14.73 -10.93
C LYS A 989 -22.93 15.35 -10.28
N GLY A 990 -21.85 15.55 -11.03
CA GLY A 990 -20.68 16.34 -10.63
C GLY A 990 -19.70 15.61 -9.70
N ALA A 991 -18.70 14.93 -10.28
CA ALA A 991 -17.52 14.49 -9.56
C ALA A 991 -16.37 15.49 -9.78
N ASN A 992 -15.64 15.81 -8.71
CA ASN A 992 -14.60 16.83 -8.70
C ASN A 992 -13.21 16.17 -8.85
N LEU A 993 -12.59 16.31 -10.02
CA LEU A 993 -11.24 15.78 -10.31
C LEU A 993 -10.12 16.54 -9.56
N ASP A 994 -10.42 17.67 -8.90
CA ASP A 994 -9.45 18.49 -8.19
C ASP A 994 -9.01 17.90 -6.81
N GLU A 995 -9.66 16.86 -6.30
CA GLU A 995 -9.31 16.21 -5.01
C GLU A 995 -8.06 15.32 -5.07
N TYR A 996 -7.43 15.13 -6.24
CA TYR A 996 -6.40 14.10 -6.44
C TYR A 996 -5.05 14.65 -6.97
N LYS A 997 -4.82 15.96 -6.84
CA LYS A 997 -3.47 16.58 -6.94
C LYS A 997 -2.60 16.12 -5.77
#